data_AF-A0A9P0A743-F1
#
_entry.id   AF-A0A9P0A743-F1
#
_cell.length_a   1.000
_cell.length_b   1.000
_cell.length_c   1.000
_cell.angle_alpha   90.00
_cell.angle_beta   90.00
_cell.angle_gamma   90.00
#
_symmetry.space_group_name_H-M   'P 1'
#
loop_
_entity.id
_entity.type
_entity.pdbx_description
1 polymer ?
#
loop_
_entity_poly.entity_id
_entity_poly.type
_entity_poly.pdbx_seq_one_letter_code
_entity_poly.pdbx_strand_id
1 'polypeptide(L)'
;MSKKEDDNAESLLNLSSQELNEEKERLGKKLDGMEMKMKEWNEHVNKSPPPATAKKKDEYEQFLHEMKVVETARIEIEKELNRRKQATESDEEKWKAEEEKVEATLKEHLDTLDIIRNMIYDLDSDSGNKEIKIGRKTYSKGNDTRKNLMNTLAYKKEQIKLAKAELDRIRKKTETKGHEEQISKILGTEETEMEVEIINELKRRRKEALDTSMEDMDDDDLVFLRKSQGLKRVRTATSKGAGIGKESVSRGSSPTVKQAYRSRCNSLPTRNSGLKKRGEKETDGTTTETQKNMELKDLLNALLTQIKEQMTTMKKIKEDNEKNHQKLREENAKTMETFLQQLKELKENPKNLTEIGKLEKELRDSKEELKKMKTENEKLTKTTKEMKEELKKLKDNLDKNGKSQKEENKKTQEKLDKIGKTMITEKTVEKVLKETKSKLEMKETRNKGEKQFKENIINRNDNMTKVKATLEGKTGEETKKKVNSVLEKYPESTITAKTFLQAVILNGPTEEIRKVEEELKQEEMKIQPVRPTGTVFRINYVDEDISTERIPYHIYIKNMKGIAGWTEERVRESITVFADRKRTWTRNEREDVTRWILIRATNGLGRFLTTKSKIFIGFSNCPIFPTAVVTPCGKCGSVYHSTKSCEEKEMCWSCGSTEHKNKDCKDRKMKNCEREGKKETNHHMFDEGKCIIYRKAMERARRLAGMFEKPEEELSTSKEGNRHFQELAISYVHHCLVPFALYLLTFLVMCEKDVGERINGYLNIINDRSKL
;
A
#
# COMPACT_ATOMS: atom_id res chain seq x y z
N MET A 1 19.64 -15.06 -42.30
CA MET A 1 18.29 -14.60 -42.70
C MET A 1 17.47 -14.18 -41.48
N SER A 2 17.52 -14.94 -40.37
CA SER A 2 16.94 -14.65 -39.04
C SER A 2 16.62 -13.20 -38.72
N LYS A 3 17.54 -12.26 -38.91
CA LYS A 3 17.27 -10.83 -38.63
C LYS A 3 16.00 -10.28 -39.30
N LYS A 4 15.68 -10.70 -40.54
CA LYS A 4 14.43 -10.33 -41.23
C LYS A 4 13.19 -11.09 -40.71
N GLU A 5 13.39 -12.20 -40.04
CA GLU A 5 12.35 -13.00 -39.40
C GLU A 5 12.03 -12.40 -38.02
N ASP A 6 13.06 -11.94 -37.29
CA ASP A 6 12.96 -11.15 -36.06
C ASP A 6 12.25 -9.79 -36.33
N ASP A 7 12.70 -9.03 -37.34
CA ASP A 7 12.11 -7.73 -37.73
C ASP A 7 10.60 -7.86 -38.09
N ASN A 8 10.19 -9.01 -38.66
CA ASN A 8 8.78 -9.30 -38.96
C ASN A 8 7.97 -9.75 -37.75
N ALA A 9 8.58 -10.37 -36.74
CA ALA A 9 7.89 -10.76 -35.52
C ALA A 9 7.52 -9.53 -34.67
N GLU A 10 8.40 -8.51 -34.63
CA GLU A 10 8.13 -7.26 -33.88
C GLU A 10 7.07 -6.38 -34.56
N SER A 11 6.92 -6.43 -35.89
CA SER A 11 5.85 -5.69 -36.59
C SER A 11 4.46 -6.25 -36.29
N LEU A 12 4.29 -7.58 -36.27
CA LEU A 12 3.01 -8.24 -35.93
C LEU A 12 2.49 -7.91 -34.53
N LEU A 13 3.37 -7.62 -33.56
CA LEU A 13 2.97 -7.24 -32.21
C LEU A 13 2.27 -5.87 -32.14
N ASN A 14 2.52 -4.99 -33.12
CA ASN A 14 1.94 -3.64 -33.17
C ASN A 14 0.56 -3.60 -33.86
N LEU A 15 0.19 -4.65 -34.60
CA LEU A 15 -1.10 -4.74 -35.28
C LEU A 15 -2.26 -4.93 -34.28
N SER A 16 -3.40 -4.30 -34.57
CA SER A 16 -4.66 -4.52 -33.88
C SER A 16 -5.19 -5.95 -34.09
N SER A 17 -6.19 -6.35 -33.31
CA SER A 17 -6.84 -7.65 -33.51
C SER A 17 -7.67 -7.73 -34.81
N GLN A 18 -7.99 -6.60 -35.44
CA GLN A 18 -8.62 -6.58 -36.76
C GLN A 18 -7.57 -6.81 -37.86
N GLU A 19 -6.50 -6.01 -37.88
CA GLU A 19 -5.40 -6.14 -38.85
C GLU A 19 -4.75 -7.54 -38.81
N LEU A 20 -4.64 -8.16 -37.63
CA LEU A 20 -4.19 -9.56 -37.51
C LEU A 20 -5.15 -10.57 -38.15
N ASN A 21 -6.47 -10.35 -38.12
CA ASN A 21 -7.42 -11.23 -38.82
C ASN A 21 -7.36 -11.01 -40.34
N GLU A 22 -7.25 -9.75 -40.78
CA GLU A 22 -7.11 -9.40 -42.21
C GLU A 22 -5.80 -9.96 -42.80
N GLU A 23 -4.67 -9.85 -42.09
CA GLU A 23 -3.40 -10.45 -42.49
C GLU A 23 -3.48 -11.99 -42.49
N LYS A 24 -4.16 -12.61 -41.51
CA LYS A 24 -4.40 -14.06 -41.49
C LYS A 24 -5.19 -14.51 -42.73
N GLU A 25 -6.22 -13.77 -43.11
CA GLU A 25 -7.03 -14.08 -44.31
C GLU A 25 -6.22 -13.85 -45.59
N ARG A 26 -5.42 -12.79 -45.66
CA ARG A 26 -4.51 -12.49 -46.78
C ARG A 26 -3.45 -13.59 -46.98
N LEU A 27 -2.87 -14.09 -45.88
CA LEU A 27 -1.92 -15.21 -45.91
C LEU A 27 -2.61 -16.53 -46.28
N GLY A 28 -3.83 -16.77 -45.82
CA GLY A 28 -4.66 -17.91 -46.23
C GLY A 28 -4.86 -17.93 -47.76
N LYS A 29 -5.42 -16.85 -48.33
CA LYS A 29 -5.61 -16.72 -49.78
C LYS A 29 -4.31 -16.86 -50.59
N LYS A 30 -3.18 -16.41 -50.03
CA LYS A 30 -1.85 -16.61 -50.64
C LYS A 30 -1.43 -18.09 -50.61
N LEU A 31 -1.68 -18.80 -49.51
CA LEU A 31 -1.39 -20.23 -49.39
C LEU A 31 -2.24 -21.06 -50.37
N ASP A 32 -3.55 -20.78 -50.45
CA ASP A 32 -4.46 -21.47 -51.38
C ASP A 32 -3.97 -21.34 -52.84
N GLY A 33 -3.53 -20.15 -53.23
CA GLY A 33 -2.92 -19.88 -54.53
C GLY A 33 -1.54 -20.52 -54.75
N MET A 34 -0.80 -20.84 -53.68
CA MET A 34 0.43 -21.64 -53.74
C MET A 34 0.11 -23.14 -53.86
N GLU A 35 -0.89 -23.65 -53.14
CA GLU A 35 -1.33 -25.05 -53.26
C GLU A 35 -1.84 -25.37 -54.66
N MET A 36 -2.59 -24.47 -55.31
CA MET A 36 -3.05 -24.70 -56.69
C MET A 36 -1.86 -24.80 -57.66
N LYS A 37 -0.87 -23.89 -57.56
CA LYS A 37 0.36 -23.97 -58.37
C LYS A 37 1.16 -25.24 -58.10
N MET A 38 1.17 -25.73 -56.85
CA MET A 38 1.81 -27.00 -56.51
C MET A 38 1.09 -28.20 -57.16
N LYS A 39 -0.24 -28.17 -57.23
CA LYS A 39 -1.06 -29.18 -57.92
C LYS A 39 -0.79 -29.16 -59.44
N GLU A 40 -0.81 -27.98 -60.06
CA GLU A 40 -0.46 -27.77 -61.49
C GLU A 40 0.94 -28.29 -61.82
N TRP A 41 1.95 -27.99 -60.98
CA TRP A 41 3.33 -28.43 -61.18
C TRP A 41 3.44 -29.96 -61.08
N ASN A 42 2.83 -30.57 -60.06
CA ASN A 42 2.81 -32.03 -59.89
C ASN A 42 2.11 -32.73 -61.07
N GLU A 43 1.00 -32.18 -61.58
CA GLU A 43 0.36 -32.68 -62.80
C GLU A 43 1.28 -32.59 -64.03
N HIS A 44 2.03 -31.50 -64.20
CA HIS A 44 2.97 -31.34 -65.30
C HIS A 44 4.14 -32.35 -65.22
N VAL A 45 4.69 -32.58 -64.03
CA VAL A 45 5.75 -33.58 -63.81
C VAL A 45 5.26 -35.00 -64.12
N ASN A 46 4.04 -35.34 -63.69
CA ASN A 46 3.43 -36.65 -63.95
C ASN A 46 3.09 -36.87 -65.43
N LYS A 47 2.76 -35.82 -66.18
CA LYS A 47 2.37 -35.92 -67.61
C LYS A 47 3.56 -35.92 -68.58
N SER A 48 4.74 -35.47 -68.17
CA SER A 48 5.95 -35.46 -69.01
C SER A 48 7.22 -35.35 -68.15
N PRO A 49 7.96 -36.45 -67.90
CA PRO A 49 9.21 -36.40 -67.16
C PRO A 49 10.29 -35.66 -67.98
N PRO A 50 10.73 -34.45 -67.59
CA PRO A 50 11.71 -33.70 -68.36
C PRO A 50 13.14 -34.11 -67.99
N PRO A 51 14.14 -33.89 -68.87
CA PRO A 51 15.54 -33.88 -68.43
C PRO A 51 15.70 -32.78 -67.37
N ALA A 52 16.04 -33.19 -66.14
CA ALA A 52 16.08 -32.31 -64.98
C ALA A 52 17.29 -31.37 -65.01
N THR A 53 17.15 -30.23 -65.71
CA THR A 53 18.10 -29.12 -65.59
C THR A 53 18.06 -28.58 -64.16
N ALA A 54 19.22 -28.52 -63.48
CA ALA A 54 19.32 -28.23 -62.04
C ALA A 54 18.50 -26.99 -61.61
N LYS A 55 18.52 -25.93 -62.41
CA LYS A 55 17.74 -24.69 -62.21
C LYS A 55 16.26 -24.93 -61.86
N LYS A 56 15.58 -25.90 -62.49
CA LYS A 56 14.17 -26.20 -62.21
C LYS A 56 13.95 -26.87 -60.85
N LYS A 57 14.96 -27.54 -60.30
CA LYS A 57 14.94 -28.08 -58.94
C LYS A 57 15.12 -26.95 -57.92
N ASP A 58 16.05 -26.03 -58.19
CA ASP A 58 16.30 -24.87 -57.32
C ASP A 58 15.05 -23.96 -57.23
N GLU A 59 14.37 -23.73 -58.37
CA GLU A 59 13.07 -23.02 -58.46
C GLU A 59 11.98 -23.71 -57.63
N TYR A 60 11.94 -25.05 -57.58
CA TYR A 60 10.97 -25.82 -56.79
C TYR A 60 11.28 -25.80 -55.29
N GLU A 61 12.56 -25.92 -54.92
CA GLU A 61 12.99 -25.85 -53.51
C GLU A 61 12.80 -24.45 -52.93
N GLN A 62 13.01 -23.39 -53.73
CA GLN A 62 12.64 -22.02 -53.35
C GLN A 62 11.12 -21.89 -53.16
N PHE A 63 10.30 -22.40 -54.09
CA PHE A 63 8.84 -22.32 -53.98
C PHE A 63 8.31 -23.01 -52.71
N LEU A 64 8.82 -24.21 -52.40
CA LEU A 64 8.48 -24.92 -51.16
C LEU A 64 8.95 -24.16 -49.90
N HIS A 65 10.06 -23.45 -49.96
CA HIS A 65 10.52 -22.58 -48.87
C HIS A 65 9.56 -21.39 -48.67
N GLU A 66 9.18 -20.69 -49.73
CA GLU A 66 8.24 -19.56 -49.65
C GLU A 66 6.87 -19.98 -49.10
N MET A 67 6.36 -21.15 -49.51
CA MET A 67 5.10 -21.71 -49.00
C MET A 67 5.17 -22.01 -47.49
N LYS A 68 6.28 -22.59 -47.01
CA LYS A 68 6.51 -22.83 -45.57
C LYS A 68 6.59 -21.53 -44.76
N VAL A 69 7.20 -20.48 -45.29
CA VAL A 69 7.26 -19.16 -44.64
C VAL A 69 5.87 -18.54 -44.49
N VAL A 70 5.02 -18.63 -45.54
CA VAL A 70 3.63 -18.14 -45.50
C VAL A 70 2.80 -18.87 -44.43
N GLU A 71 2.86 -20.19 -44.38
CA GLU A 71 2.10 -20.97 -43.39
C GLU A 71 2.61 -20.72 -41.96
N THR A 72 3.93 -20.59 -41.77
CA THR A 72 4.51 -20.28 -40.45
C THR A 72 4.05 -18.91 -39.92
N ALA A 73 3.98 -17.90 -40.79
CA ALA A 73 3.47 -16.58 -40.42
C ALA A 73 1.97 -16.61 -40.03
N ARG A 74 1.14 -17.30 -40.82
CA ARG A 74 -0.29 -17.52 -40.54
C ARG A 74 -0.51 -18.20 -39.19
N ILE A 75 0.29 -19.23 -38.88
CA ILE A 75 0.23 -19.97 -37.62
C ILE A 75 0.61 -19.10 -36.41
N GLU A 76 1.62 -18.23 -36.49
CA GLU A 76 1.99 -17.38 -35.35
C GLU A 76 0.97 -16.25 -35.10
N ILE A 77 0.38 -15.70 -36.17
CA ILE A 77 -0.76 -14.75 -36.09
C ILE A 77 -1.96 -15.41 -35.40
N GLU A 78 -2.27 -16.67 -35.74
CA GLU A 78 -3.34 -17.43 -35.07
C GLU A 78 -3.06 -17.67 -33.57
N LYS A 79 -1.82 -17.97 -33.20
CA LYS A 79 -1.44 -18.05 -31.77
C LYS A 79 -1.64 -16.71 -31.07
N GLU A 80 -1.23 -15.60 -31.66
CA GLU A 80 -1.33 -14.27 -31.05
C GLU A 80 -2.80 -13.83 -30.90
N LEU A 81 -3.64 -14.04 -31.91
CA LEU A 81 -5.09 -13.84 -31.81
C LEU A 81 -5.72 -14.66 -30.67
N ASN A 82 -5.27 -15.91 -30.47
CA ASN A 82 -5.76 -16.75 -29.37
C ASN A 82 -5.22 -16.31 -27.99
N ARG A 83 -3.98 -15.83 -27.88
CA ARG A 83 -3.45 -15.20 -26.65
C ARG A 83 -4.28 -13.98 -26.25
N ARG A 84 -4.65 -13.13 -27.22
CA ARG A 84 -5.46 -11.93 -26.99
C ARG A 84 -6.87 -12.25 -26.49
N LYS A 85 -7.51 -13.30 -27.03
CA LYS A 85 -8.81 -13.82 -26.53
C LYS A 85 -8.73 -14.30 -25.07
N GLN A 86 -7.72 -15.11 -24.75
CA GLN A 86 -7.51 -15.60 -23.38
C GLN A 86 -7.24 -14.46 -22.38
N ALA A 87 -6.57 -13.39 -22.82
CA ALA A 87 -6.36 -12.20 -21.99
C ALA A 87 -7.65 -11.43 -21.70
N THR A 88 -8.56 -11.31 -22.68
CA THR A 88 -9.88 -10.67 -22.48
C THR A 88 -10.82 -11.51 -21.61
N GLU A 89 -10.89 -12.82 -21.84
CA GLU A 89 -11.66 -13.79 -21.03
C GLU A 89 -11.23 -13.73 -19.56
N SER A 90 -9.91 -13.81 -19.31
CA SER A 90 -9.34 -13.70 -17.98
C SER A 90 -9.67 -12.37 -17.30
N ASP A 91 -9.85 -11.28 -18.02
CA ASP A 91 -10.23 -9.98 -17.45
C ASP A 91 -11.70 -9.93 -17.07
N GLU A 92 -12.61 -10.51 -17.86
CA GLU A 92 -14.02 -10.64 -17.47
C GLU A 92 -14.21 -11.45 -16.18
N GLU A 93 -13.50 -12.58 -16.04
CA GLU A 93 -13.54 -13.40 -14.83
C GLU A 93 -13.14 -12.60 -13.58
N LYS A 94 -12.13 -11.73 -13.70
CA LYS A 94 -11.70 -10.83 -12.60
C LYS A 94 -12.81 -9.86 -12.20
N TRP A 95 -13.48 -9.21 -13.16
CA TRP A 95 -14.56 -8.25 -12.88
C TRP A 95 -15.79 -8.94 -12.29
N LYS A 96 -16.22 -10.08 -12.85
CA LYS A 96 -17.33 -10.90 -12.32
C LYS A 96 -17.05 -11.34 -10.88
N ALA A 97 -15.82 -11.79 -10.61
CA ALA A 97 -15.40 -12.16 -9.26
C ALA A 97 -15.18 -10.95 -8.32
N GLU A 98 -15.07 -9.72 -8.80
CA GLU A 98 -15.05 -8.51 -7.95
C GLU A 98 -16.49 -8.06 -7.62
N GLU A 99 -17.39 -8.09 -8.60
CA GLU A 99 -18.82 -7.82 -8.45
C GLU A 99 -19.47 -8.73 -7.40
N GLU A 100 -19.27 -10.05 -7.50
CA GLU A 100 -19.79 -11.05 -6.53
C GLU A 100 -19.39 -10.73 -5.08
N LYS A 101 -18.15 -10.25 -4.87
CA LYS A 101 -17.64 -9.89 -3.53
C LYS A 101 -18.33 -8.62 -3.00
N VAL A 102 -18.60 -7.64 -3.86
CA VAL A 102 -19.31 -6.42 -3.48
C VAL A 102 -20.79 -6.73 -3.21
N GLU A 103 -21.43 -7.59 -4.00
CA GLU A 103 -22.80 -8.05 -3.75
C GLU A 103 -22.93 -8.84 -2.44
N ALA A 104 -22.00 -9.76 -2.15
CA ALA A 104 -21.98 -10.48 -0.87
C ALA A 104 -21.82 -9.52 0.33
N THR A 105 -20.96 -8.50 0.20
CA THR A 105 -20.75 -7.48 1.25
C THR A 105 -22.00 -6.60 1.43
N LEU A 106 -22.63 -6.18 0.33
CA LEU A 106 -23.87 -5.42 0.33
C LEU A 106 -25.01 -6.19 1.00
N LYS A 107 -25.13 -7.49 0.71
CA LYS A 107 -26.11 -8.38 1.34
C LYS A 107 -25.89 -8.49 2.85
N GLU A 108 -24.68 -8.80 3.33
CA GLU A 108 -24.38 -8.87 4.76
C GLU A 108 -24.77 -7.57 5.49
N HIS A 109 -24.56 -6.41 4.84
CA HIS A 109 -24.92 -5.12 5.41
C HIS A 109 -26.42 -4.85 5.44
N LEU A 110 -27.18 -5.32 4.45
CA LEU A 110 -28.66 -5.30 4.44
C LEU A 110 -29.22 -6.21 5.55
N ASP A 111 -28.76 -7.46 5.61
CA ASP A 111 -29.15 -8.44 6.64
C ASP A 111 -28.87 -7.88 8.05
N THR A 112 -27.71 -7.24 8.25
CA THR A 112 -27.38 -6.56 9.52
C THR A 112 -28.37 -5.43 9.85
N LEU A 113 -28.78 -4.65 8.85
CA LEU A 113 -29.62 -3.47 9.04
C LEU A 113 -31.05 -3.87 9.43
N ASP A 114 -31.59 -4.94 8.85
CA ASP A 114 -32.91 -5.48 9.21
C ASP A 114 -32.94 -6.09 10.62
N ILE A 115 -31.86 -6.75 11.05
CA ILE A 115 -31.71 -7.17 12.46
C ILE A 115 -31.76 -5.94 13.40
N ILE A 116 -31.06 -4.85 13.06
CA ILE A 116 -31.07 -3.63 13.88
C ILE A 116 -32.45 -2.94 13.85
N ARG A 117 -33.16 -2.93 12.71
CA ARG A 117 -34.53 -2.43 12.62
C ARG A 117 -35.47 -3.18 13.56
N ASN A 118 -35.44 -4.52 13.52
CA ASN A 118 -36.29 -5.35 14.36
C ASN A 118 -36.02 -5.11 15.85
N MET A 119 -34.74 -5.06 16.25
CA MET A 119 -34.36 -4.74 17.64
C MET A 119 -34.80 -3.33 18.10
N ILE A 120 -34.88 -2.35 17.20
CA ILE A 120 -35.43 -1.02 17.51
C ILE A 120 -36.97 -1.08 17.62
N TYR A 121 -37.63 -1.86 16.76
CA TYR A 121 -39.07 -2.13 16.86
C TYR A 121 -39.43 -2.85 18.18
N ASP A 122 -38.64 -3.82 18.62
CA ASP A 122 -38.81 -4.51 19.92
C ASP A 122 -38.58 -3.55 21.12
N LEU A 123 -37.61 -2.63 21.00
CA LEU A 123 -37.42 -1.56 21.98
C LEU A 123 -38.63 -0.63 22.07
N ASP A 124 -39.26 -0.30 20.95
CA ASP A 124 -40.29 0.73 20.85
C ASP A 124 -41.73 0.17 21.03
N SER A 125 -41.95 -1.13 20.81
CA SER A 125 -43.28 -1.78 20.92
C SER A 125 -43.57 -2.40 22.30
N ASP A 126 -42.58 -2.98 22.97
CA ASP A 126 -42.78 -3.58 24.29
C ASP A 126 -42.87 -2.51 25.40
N SER A 127 -44.10 -2.18 25.80
CA SER A 127 -44.43 -1.17 26.81
C SER A 127 -44.07 -1.53 28.26
N GLY A 128 -43.43 -2.68 28.51
CA GLY A 128 -42.99 -3.09 29.85
C GLY A 128 -41.85 -4.11 29.89
N ASN A 129 -40.82 -3.79 30.68
CA ASN A 129 -39.90 -4.68 31.42
C ASN A 129 -39.13 -5.84 30.72
N LYS A 130 -39.27 -6.09 29.42
CA LYS A 130 -38.41 -7.09 28.74
C LYS A 130 -37.00 -6.57 28.47
N GLU A 131 -36.00 -7.38 28.84
CA GLU A 131 -34.60 -7.17 28.49
C GLU A 131 -34.29 -7.69 27.07
N ILE A 132 -33.45 -6.99 26.30
CA ILE A 132 -33.01 -7.47 24.98
C ILE A 132 -31.66 -8.18 25.09
N LYS A 133 -31.61 -9.42 24.59
CA LYS A 133 -30.38 -10.24 24.55
C LYS A 133 -29.81 -10.28 23.14
N ILE A 134 -28.61 -9.74 22.96
CA ILE A 134 -27.85 -9.78 21.72
C ILE A 134 -26.69 -10.77 21.92
N GLY A 135 -26.86 -12.00 21.46
CA GLY A 135 -25.96 -13.11 21.79
C GLY A 135 -25.89 -13.34 23.31
N ARG A 136 -24.69 -13.42 23.89
CA ARG A 136 -24.48 -13.57 25.34
C ARG A 136 -24.69 -12.27 26.15
N LYS A 137 -24.99 -11.13 25.52
CA LYS A 137 -25.11 -9.83 26.21
C LYS A 137 -26.57 -9.41 26.38
N THR A 138 -27.01 -9.31 27.62
CA THR A 138 -28.26 -8.62 28.00
C THR A 138 -28.03 -7.11 28.02
N TYR A 139 -28.96 -6.34 27.43
CA TYR A 139 -28.98 -4.89 27.45
C TYR A 139 -30.28 -4.40 28.11
N SER A 140 -30.14 -3.50 29.09
CA SER A 140 -31.29 -2.79 29.67
C SER A 140 -31.89 -1.80 28.68
N LYS A 141 -33.19 -1.47 28.83
CA LYS A 141 -33.87 -0.37 28.12
C LYS A 141 -33.39 1.00 28.62
N GLY A 142 -32.12 1.31 28.40
CA GLY A 142 -31.58 2.67 28.51
C GLY A 142 -31.70 3.42 27.18
N ASN A 143 -31.89 4.73 27.23
CA ASN A 143 -31.85 5.60 26.04
C ASN A 143 -30.53 5.44 25.26
N ASP A 144 -29.42 5.14 25.95
CA ASP A 144 -28.12 4.88 25.32
C ASP A 144 -28.11 3.59 24.48
N THR A 145 -28.86 2.55 24.86
CA THR A 145 -29.00 1.34 24.02
C THR A 145 -29.69 1.70 22.69
N ARG A 146 -30.81 2.43 22.75
CA ARG A 146 -31.55 2.91 21.57
C ARG A 146 -30.69 3.85 20.71
N LYS A 147 -29.98 4.79 21.33
CA LYS A 147 -29.05 5.73 20.69
C LYS A 147 -27.90 5.01 19.98
N ASN A 148 -27.31 3.99 20.60
CA ASN A 148 -26.25 3.17 20.02
C ASN A 148 -26.75 2.35 18.82
N LEU A 149 -27.96 1.77 18.89
CA LEU A 149 -28.57 1.10 17.74
C LEU A 149 -28.88 2.07 16.61
N MET A 150 -29.41 3.26 16.89
CA MET A 150 -29.65 4.30 15.88
C MET A 150 -28.36 4.79 15.21
N ASN A 151 -27.29 4.98 15.99
CA ASN A 151 -25.95 5.30 15.45
C ASN A 151 -25.41 4.17 14.56
N THR A 152 -25.60 2.90 14.96
CA THR A 152 -25.17 1.73 14.19
C THR A 152 -25.97 1.58 12.89
N LEU A 153 -27.28 1.85 12.93
CA LEU A 153 -28.16 1.88 11.77
C LEU A 153 -27.78 2.99 10.78
N ALA A 154 -27.43 4.19 11.28
CA ALA A 154 -26.92 5.28 10.45
C ALA A 154 -25.58 4.90 9.78
N TYR A 155 -24.65 4.30 10.53
CA TYR A 155 -23.38 3.81 9.98
C TYR A 155 -23.57 2.74 8.90
N LYS A 156 -24.40 1.70 9.16
CA LYS A 156 -24.68 0.64 8.18
C LYS A 156 -25.39 1.18 6.91
N LYS A 157 -26.23 2.21 7.01
CA LYS A 157 -26.80 2.91 5.82
C LYS A 157 -25.73 3.53 4.92
N GLU A 158 -24.74 4.22 5.48
CA GLU A 158 -23.65 4.78 4.67
C GLU A 158 -22.72 3.68 4.11
N GLN A 159 -22.48 2.58 4.82
CA GLN A 159 -21.75 1.44 4.26
C GLN A 159 -22.49 0.78 3.07
N ILE A 160 -23.82 0.63 3.15
CA ILE A 160 -24.66 0.14 2.03
C ILE A 160 -24.56 1.07 0.81
N LYS A 161 -24.60 2.38 1.04
CA LYS A 161 -24.48 3.42 0.00
C LYS A 161 -23.10 3.41 -0.66
N LEU A 162 -22.03 3.20 0.10
CA LEU A 162 -20.68 3.02 -0.44
C LEU A 162 -20.55 1.72 -1.24
N ALA A 163 -21.08 0.60 -0.74
CA ALA A 163 -21.06 -0.68 -1.45
C ALA A 163 -21.82 -0.61 -2.79
N LYS A 164 -23.01 0.00 -2.81
CA LYS A 164 -23.75 0.27 -4.06
C LYS A 164 -22.95 1.15 -5.03
N ALA A 165 -22.36 2.24 -4.56
CA ALA A 165 -21.57 3.14 -5.40
C ALA A 165 -20.30 2.48 -5.97
N GLU A 166 -19.73 1.45 -5.34
CA GLU A 166 -18.63 0.66 -5.91
C GLU A 166 -19.14 -0.40 -6.90
N LEU A 167 -20.28 -1.03 -6.60
CA LEU A 167 -20.97 -1.94 -7.53
C LEU A 167 -21.32 -1.22 -8.84
N ASP A 168 -21.88 -0.02 -8.77
CA ASP A 168 -22.18 0.85 -9.91
C ASP A 168 -20.91 1.23 -10.71
N ARG A 169 -19.74 1.31 -10.06
CA ARG A 169 -18.45 1.55 -10.74
C ARG A 169 -17.93 0.29 -11.44
N ILE A 170 -18.13 -0.89 -10.86
CA ILE A 170 -17.74 -2.16 -11.49
C ILE A 170 -18.60 -2.40 -12.74
N ARG A 171 -19.93 -2.26 -12.62
CA ARG A 171 -20.86 -2.35 -13.76
C ARG A 171 -20.55 -1.33 -14.84
N LYS A 172 -20.24 -0.08 -14.49
CA LYS A 172 -19.82 0.92 -15.49
C LYS A 172 -18.51 0.59 -16.19
N LYS A 173 -17.55 -0.10 -15.56
CA LYS A 173 -16.31 -0.54 -16.24
C LYS A 173 -16.57 -1.67 -17.23
N THR A 174 -17.47 -2.60 -16.92
CA THR A 174 -17.85 -3.68 -17.85
C THR A 174 -18.71 -3.14 -18.99
N GLU A 175 -19.64 -2.23 -18.71
CA GLU A 175 -20.39 -1.45 -19.71
C GLU A 175 -19.46 -0.65 -20.62
N THR A 176 -18.48 0.11 -20.08
CA THR A 176 -17.56 0.88 -20.93
C THR A 176 -16.64 -0.01 -21.75
N LYS A 177 -16.16 -1.16 -21.24
CA LYS A 177 -15.40 -2.11 -22.09
C LYS A 177 -16.27 -2.67 -23.22
N GLY A 178 -17.51 -3.06 -22.93
CA GLY A 178 -18.45 -3.57 -23.94
C GLY A 178 -18.79 -2.51 -25.00
N HIS A 179 -18.96 -1.24 -24.57
CA HIS A 179 -19.15 -0.13 -25.49
C HIS A 179 -17.88 0.26 -26.23
N GLU A 180 -16.68 0.20 -25.64
CA GLU A 180 -15.40 0.40 -26.36
C GLU A 180 -15.21 -0.66 -27.46
N GLU A 181 -15.58 -1.92 -27.22
CA GLU A 181 -15.53 -2.97 -28.25
C GLU A 181 -16.61 -2.80 -29.33
N GLN A 182 -17.82 -2.35 -28.98
CA GLN A 182 -18.86 -2.01 -29.96
C GLN A 182 -18.48 -0.76 -30.78
N ILE A 183 -17.99 0.29 -30.14
CA ILE A 183 -17.53 1.53 -30.77
C ILE A 183 -16.31 1.23 -31.65
N SER A 184 -15.41 0.34 -31.26
CA SER A 184 -14.31 -0.09 -32.15
C SER A 184 -14.82 -0.83 -33.40
N LYS A 185 -15.92 -1.57 -33.31
CA LYS A 185 -16.55 -2.22 -34.49
C LYS A 185 -17.35 -1.24 -35.35
N ILE A 186 -17.98 -0.24 -34.73
CA ILE A 186 -18.74 0.80 -35.41
C ILE A 186 -17.78 1.77 -36.11
N LEU A 187 -16.82 2.36 -35.41
CA LEU A 187 -15.80 3.24 -35.99
C LEU A 187 -14.95 2.53 -37.06
N GLY A 188 -14.62 1.25 -36.87
CA GLY A 188 -13.95 0.43 -37.91
C GLY A 188 -14.74 0.27 -39.21
N THR A 189 -16.02 0.67 -39.24
CA THR A 189 -16.84 0.81 -40.46
C THR A 189 -17.14 2.28 -40.80
N GLU A 190 -17.59 3.08 -39.84
CA GLU A 190 -17.92 4.51 -40.01
C GLU A 190 -16.72 5.37 -40.40
N GLU A 191 -15.49 5.08 -39.95
CA GLU A 191 -14.30 5.81 -40.40
C GLU A 191 -14.06 5.60 -41.90
N THR A 192 -14.31 4.39 -42.42
CA THR A 192 -14.17 4.13 -43.87
C THR A 192 -15.25 4.83 -44.70
N GLU A 193 -16.47 4.94 -44.16
CA GLU A 193 -17.56 5.68 -44.83
C GLU A 193 -17.34 7.20 -44.72
N MET A 194 -16.91 7.73 -43.57
CA MET A 194 -16.54 9.14 -43.40
C MET A 194 -15.32 9.52 -44.22
N GLU A 195 -14.29 8.69 -44.34
CA GLU A 195 -13.16 9.01 -45.24
C GLU A 195 -13.62 9.09 -46.69
N VAL A 196 -14.49 8.17 -47.15
CA VAL A 196 -15.08 8.22 -48.49
C VAL A 196 -15.96 9.46 -48.66
N GLU A 197 -16.79 9.81 -47.68
CA GLU A 197 -17.67 10.98 -47.74
C GLU A 197 -16.87 12.30 -47.69
N ILE A 198 -15.87 12.42 -46.82
CA ILE A 198 -14.95 13.57 -46.75
C ILE A 198 -14.15 13.70 -48.05
N ILE A 199 -13.66 12.60 -48.62
CA ILE A 199 -12.97 12.60 -49.92
C ILE A 199 -13.93 13.05 -51.04
N ASN A 200 -15.21 12.68 -50.99
CA ASN A 200 -16.20 13.07 -51.98
C ASN A 200 -16.69 14.52 -51.80
N GLU A 201 -16.84 15.01 -50.56
CA GLU A 201 -17.11 16.40 -50.23
C GLU A 201 -15.92 17.31 -50.60
N LEU A 202 -14.68 16.85 -50.39
CA LEU A 202 -13.49 17.55 -50.86
C LEU A 202 -13.40 17.57 -52.39
N LYS A 203 -13.78 16.50 -53.11
CA LYS A 203 -13.93 16.53 -54.57
C LYS A 203 -15.03 17.52 -55.00
N ARG A 204 -16.19 17.53 -54.31
CA ARG A 204 -17.30 18.45 -54.58
C ARG A 204 -16.87 19.90 -54.39
N ARG A 205 -16.32 20.27 -53.23
CA ARG A 205 -15.79 21.62 -52.97
C ARG A 205 -14.65 22.02 -53.90
N ARG A 206 -13.80 21.08 -54.33
CA ARG A 206 -12.73 21.36 -55.30
C ARG A 206 -13.25 21.55 -56.71
N LYS A 207 -14.41 20.97 -57.05
CA LYS A 207 -15.15 21.27 -58.28
C LYS A 207 -15.85 22.63 -58.17
N GLU A 208 -16.60 22.86 -57.08
CA GLU A 208 -17.31 24.12 -56.83
C GLU A 208 -16.35 25.32 -56.76
N ALA A 209 -15.16 25.16 -56.17
CA ALA A 209 -14.12 26.19 -56.19
C ALA A 209 -13.53 26.42 -57.60
N LEU A 210 -13.55 25.42 -58.48
CA LEU A 210 -13.17 25.57 -59.89
C LEU A 210 -14.25 26.31 -60.68
N ASP A 211 -15.51 25.92 -60.46
CA ASP A 211 -16.69 26.50 -61.10
C ASP A 211 -16.83 27.98 -60.65
N THR A 212 -16.72 28.28 -59.35
CA THR A 212 -16.75 29.66 -58.80
C THR A 212 -15.54 30.48 -59.26
N SER A 213 -14.33 29.90 -59.32
CA SER A 213 -13.16 30.61 -59.88
C SER A 213 -13.22 30.79 -61.40
N MET A 214 -14.28 30.33 -62.07
CA MET A 214 -14.61 30.69 -63.45
C MET A 214 -15.71 31.74 -63.57
N GLU A 215 -16.46 32.00 -62.49
CA GLU A 215 -17.51 33.04 -62.42
C GLU A 215 -16.94 34.39 -61.96
N ASP A 216 -15.93 34.39 -61.07
CA ASP A 216 -15.27 35.60 -60.52
C ASP A 216 -14.08 36.13 -61.36
N MET A 217 -13.82 35.62 -62.57
CA MET A 217 -12.77 36.14 -63.46
C MET A 217 -13.31 37.18 -64.44
N ASP A 218 -12.69 38.37 -64.45
CA ASP A 218 -12.95 39.40 -65.47
C ASP A 218 -12.70 38.87 -66.90
N ASP A 219 -13.47 39.36 -67.87
CA ASP A 219 -13.44 38.90 -69.27
C ASP A 219 -12.03 38.98 -69.90
N ASP A 220 -11.19 39.93 -69.48
CA ASP A 220 -9.81 40.09 -69.97
C ASP A 220 -8.85 38.99 -69.45
N ASP A 221 -9.02 38.49 -68.22
CA ASP A 221 -8.26 37.34 -67.70
C ASP A 221 -8.77 36.02 -68.30
N LEU A 222 -10.07 35.90 -68.53
CA LEU A 222 -10.66 34.83 -69.36
C LEU A 222 -10.12 34.87 -70.80
N VAL A 223 -9.81 36.04 -71.36
CA VAL A 223 -9.12 36.19 -72.66
C VAL A 223 -7.63 35.77 -72.58
N PHE A 224 -6.96 35.93 -71.43
CA PHE A 224 -5.61 35.41 -71.23
C PHE A 224 -5.58 33.88 -71.17
N LEU A 225 -6.50 33.26 -70.41
CA LEU A 225 -6.66 31.81 -70.34
C LEU A 225 -7.15 31.18 -71.66
N ARG A 226 -8.06 31.84 -72.39
CA ARG A 226 -8.51 31.37 -73.73
C ARG A 226 -7.46 31.58 -74.83
N LYS A 227 -6.38 32.34 -74.60
CA LYS A 227 -5.23 32.42 -75.52
C LYS A 227 -4.23 31.28 -75.37
N SER A 228 -4.12 30.66 -74.19
CA SER A 228 -3.24 29.49 -73.99
C SER A 228 -3.89 28.18 -74.43
N GLN A 229 -5.21 28.13 -74.55
CA GLN A 229 -5.98 26.96 -75.03
C GLN A 229 -6.68 27.29 -76.37
N GLY A 230 -5.94 27.17 -77.47
CA GLY A 230 -6.34 27.69 -78.79
C GLY A 230 -7.55 27.02 -79.44
N LEU A 231 -8.75 27.52 -79.15
CA LEU A 231 -10.02 27.10 -79.77
C LEU A 231 -10.68 28.23 -80.60
N LYS A 232 -11.42 27.85 -81.65
CA LYS A 232 -11.87 28.75 -82.72
C LYS A 232 -13.24 29.41 -82.43
N ARG A 233 -13.41 30.63 -82.94
CA ARG A 233 -14.63 31.45 -82.86
C ARG A 233 -15.84 30.80 -83.55
N VAL A 234 -17.03 31.02 -82.99
CA VAL A 234 -18.32 31.11 -83.71
C VAL A 234 -18.99 32.44 -83.28
N ARG A 235 -19.86 33.02 -84.14
CA ARG A 235 -20.55 34.30 -83.91
C ARG A 235 -22.06 34.10 -83.77
N THR A 236 -22.72 34.85 -82.88
CA THR A 236 -24.07 35.47 -82.99
C THR A 236 -24.46 36.08 -81.62
N ALA A 237 -25.57 36.82 -81.45
CA ALA A 237 -25.87 38.16 -81.98
C ALA A 237 -27.08 38.77 -81.22
N THR A 238 -27.12 40.10 -81.02
CA THR A 238 -28.30 40.92 -80.57
C THR A 238 -28.88 40.64 -79.16
N SER A 239 -29.51 41.57 -78.42
CA SER A 239 -29.57 43.05 -78.47
C SER A 239 -30.27 43.67 -77.23
N LYS A 240 -30.01 44.97 -76.94
CA LYS A 240 -30.78 45.91 -76.06
C LYS A 240 -30.75 45.63 -74.54
N GLY A 241 -30.76 46.65 -73.65
CA GLY A 241 -30.59 48.10 -73.86
C GLY A 241 -31.05 49.00 -72.67
N ALA A 242 -30.44 50.19 -72.55
CA ALA A 242 -30.72 51.30 -71.60
C ALA A 242 -30.49 51.06 -70.08
N GLY A 243 -30.05 52.05 -69.28
CA GLY A 243 -29.47 53.36 -69.62
C GLY A 243 -29.54 54.42 -68.49
N ILE A 244 -28.56 55.36 -68.47
CA ILE A 244 -28.55 56.66 -67.74
C ILE A 244 -28.46 56.56 -66.18
N GLY A 245 -27.61 57.29 -65.43
CA GLY A 245 -26.49 58.18 -65.79
C GLY A 245 -26.17 59.25 -64.71
N LYS A 246 -24.92 59.77 -64.68
CA LYS A 246 -24.42 60.96 -63.91
C LYS A 246 -24.11 60.75 -62.41
N GLU A 247 -22.88 60.94 -61.91
CA GLU A 247 -22.05 62.19 -61.69
C GLU A 247 -22.47 62.97 -60.41
N SER A 248 -21.59 63.50 -59.53
CA SER A 248 -20.11 63.55 -59.46
C SER A 248 -19.58 64.13 -58.11
N VAL A 249 -18.27 64.00 -57.81
CA VAL A 249 -17.38 64.99 -57.09
C VAL A 249 -17.67 65.35 -55.59
N SER A 250 -16.71 65.62 -54.68
CA SER A 250 -15.28 65.24 -54.51
C SER A 250 -14.72 65.65 -53.10
N ARG A 251 -13.57 65.06 -52.67
CA ARG A 251 -12.46 65.60 -51.82
C ARG A 251 -12.71 66.50 -50.58
N GLY A 252 -12.01 66.21 -49.46
CA GLY A 252 -11.17 67.23 -48.78
C GLY A 252 -11.08 67.35 -47.23
N SER A 253 -10.09 66.69 -46.63
CA SER A 253 -9.14 67.18 -45.58
C SER A 253 -9.53 67.79 -44.20
N SER A 254 -8.75 67.39 -43.18
CA SER A 254 -8.45 67.93 -41.81
C SER A 254 -8.20 69.47 -41.70
N PRO A 255 -8.21 70.14 -40.50
CA PRO A 255 -7.53 69.74 -39.24
C PRO A 255 -8.16 70.17 -37.86
N THR A 256 -7.33 70.31 -36.80
CA THR A 256 -7.62 70.30 -35.34
C THR A 256 -7.56 71.69 -34.62
N VAL A 257 -7.89 71.75 -33.29
CA VAL A 257 -7.23 72.55 -32.17
C VAL A 257 -8.15 73.29 -31.13
N LYS A 258 -7.84 73.15 -29.81
CA LYS A 258 -8.09 73.97 -28.55
C LYS A 258 -9.48 74.34 -27.92
N GLN A 259 -9.74 73.77 -26.71
CA GLN A 259 -9.71 74.38 -25.33
C GLN A 259 -10.65 75.52 -24.77
N ALA A 260 -11.31 75.22 -23.62
CA ALA A 260 -11.60 76.03 -22.39
C ALA A 260 -12.74 77.10 -22.25
N TYR A 261 -13.52 77.06 -21.14
CA TYR A 261 -13.91 78.22 -20.26
C TYR A 261 -14.57 77.86 -18.88
N ARG A 262 -15.24 78.82 -18.19
CA ARG A 262 -15.51 78.95 -16.71
C ARG A 262 -17.03 79.10 -16.36
N SER A 263 -17.61 79.36 -15.15
CA SER A 263 -17.16 79.70 -13.75
C SER A 263 -18.34 79.75 -12.70
N ARG A 264 -18.04 79.50 -11.39
CA ARG A 264 -18.66 80.06 -10.12
C ARG A 264 -20.15 79.86 -9.73
N CYS A 265 -20.45 79.71 -8.41
CA CYS A 265 -21.25 80.65 -7.55
C CYS A 265 -21.40 80.21 -6.05
N ASN A 266 -22.10 80.99 -5.20
CA ASN A 266 -21.92 81.09 -3.71
C ASN A 266 -23.22 80.99 -2.83
N SER A 267 -23.04 81.06 -1.48
CA SER A 267 -23.93 81.62 -0.39
C SER A 267 -25.06 80.73 0.22
N LEU A 268 -25.55 80.85 1.48
CA LEU A 268 -25.24 81.52 2.81
C LEU A 268 -26.19 80.86 3.93
N PRO A 269 -26.52 81.40 5.14
CA PRO A 269 -25.70 81.65 6.36
C PRO A 269 -26.31 81.32 7.78
N THR A 270 -25.54 81.58 8.86
CA THR A 270 -25.94 81.86 10.30
C THR A 270 -26.42 80.71 11.23
N ARG A 271 -26.36 80.76 12.59
CA ARG A 271 -25.84 81.76 13.58
C ARG A 271 -25.30 81.10 14.90
N ASN A 272 -24.70 81.91 15.79
CA ASN A 272 -23.95 81.50 17.00
C ASN A 272 -24.78 81.32 18.29
N SER A 273 -24.25 80.54 19.25
CA SER A 273 -24.08 80.96 20.66
C SER A 273 -22.95 80.15 21.34
N GLY A 274 -22.45 80.57 22.51
CA GLY A 274 -21.40 79.85 23.25
C GLY A 274 -21.03 80.50 24.59
N LEU A 275 -20.30 79.78 25.46
CA LEU A 275 -19.87 80.24 26.80
C LEU A 275 -18.55 79.57 27.27
N LYS A 276 -17.91 80.14 28.30
CA LYS A 276 -16.57 79.75 28.81
C LYS A 276 -16.64 79.13 30.22
N LYS A 277 -15.75 78.18 30.57
CA LYS A 277 -14.69 78.30 31.63
C LYS A 277 -14.11 76.97 32.15
N ARG A 278 -12.81 77.03 32.53
CA ARG A 278 -12.05 76.19 33.50
C ARG A 278 -11.84 74.69 33.19
N GLY A 279 -10.73 74.12 33.70
CA GLY A 279 -10.71 72.68 34.05
C GLY A 279 -9.51 71.80 33.67
N GLU A 280 -8.26 72.24 33.88
CA GLU A 280 -7.08 71.36 34.17
C GLU A 280 -6.72 70.19 33.21
N LYS A 281 -5.70 69.40 33.59
CA LYS A 281 -4.89 68.53 32.72
C LYS A 281 -5.37 67.07 32.77
N GLU A 282 -5.15 66.31 31.68
CA GLU A 282 -4.12 65.25 31.64
C GLU A 282 -3.85 64.80 30.19
N THR A 283 -2.86 63.92 29.98
CA THR A 283 -2.24 63.68 28.66
C THR A 283 -2.38 62.25 28.17
N ASP A 284 -3.01 62.05 27.00
CA ASP A 284 -3.05 60.78 26.28
C ASP A 284 -2.30 60.85 24.94
N GLY A 285 -1.54 59.79 24.62
CA GLY A 285 -0.59 59.77 23.49
C GLY A 285 -1.14 59.14 22.21
N THR A 286 -1.52 59.96 21.22
CA THR A 286 -1.94 59.46 19.90
C THR A 286 -0.74 59.10 19.01
N THR A 287 -0.40 57.81 18.90
CA THR A 287 0.52 57.32 17.86
C THR A 287 -0.14 57.42 16.48
N THR A 288 0.55 58.05 15.53
CA THR A 288 -0.02 58.45 14.23
C THR A 288 -0.16 57.26 13.27
N GLU A 289 -1.15 57.34 12.38
CA GLU A 289 -1.49 56.30 11.39
C GLU A 289 -0.30 55.96 10.46
N THR A 290 0.62 56.90 10.26
CA THR A 290 1.90 56.72 9.55
C THR A 290 2.73 55.58 10.13
N GLN A 291 2.75 55.43 11.46
CA GLN A 291 3.58 54.45 12.17
C GLN A 291 3.07 53.02 11.96
N LYS A 292 1.74 52.82 12.04
CA LYS A 292 1.06 51.54 11.75
C LYS A 292 1.23 51.10 10.29
N ASN A 293 1.26 52.06 9.36
CA ASN A 293 1.54 51.79 7.94
C ASN A 293 3.02 51.46 7.66
N MET A 294 3.93 51.74 8.60
CA MET A 294 5.34 51.35 8.52
C MET A 294 5.51 49.91 9.05
N GLU A 295 4.98 49.64 10.24
CA GLU A 295 4.92 48.29 10.86
C GLU A 295 4.31 47.24 9.91
N LEU A 296 3.24 47.59 9.19
CA LEU A 296 2.59 46.70 8.21
C LEU A 296 3.49 46.38 6.99
N LYS A 297 4.33 47.32 6.55
CA LYS A 297 5.30 47.08 5.47
C LYS A 297 6.43 46.19 5.94
N ASP A 298 6.91 46.37 7.16
CA ASP A 298 8.00 45.57 7.72
C ASP A 298 7.55 44.12 7.97
N LEU A 299 6.32 43.91 8.44
CA LEU A 299 5.67 42.59 8.50
C LEU A 299 5.55 41.93 7.11
N LEU A 300 5.15 42.69 6.08
CA LEU A 300 5.05 42.19 4.71
C LEU A 300 6.43 41.80 4.14
N ASN A 301 7.46 42.60 4.42
CA ASN A 301 8.84 42.34 4.01
C ASN A 301 9.43 41.11 4.72
N ALA A 302 9.11 40.90 6.00
CA ALA A 302 9.49 39.70 6.75
C ALA A 302 8.85 38.44 6.14
N LEU A 303 7.54 38.46 5.87
CA LEU A 303 6.82 37.37 5.18
C LEU A 303 7.41 37.07 3.79
N LEU A 304 7.68 38.10 2.98
CA LEU A 304 8.32 37.94 1.66
C LEU A 304 9.75 37.39 1.74
N THR A 305 10.43 37.57 2.88
CA THR A 305 11.77 37.00 3.12
C THR A 305 11.66 35.52 3.50
N GLN A 306 10.78 35.18 4.44
CA GLN A 306 10.50 33.80 4.84
C GLN A 306 10.05 32.93 3.64
N ILE A 307 9.23 33.47 2.74
CA ILE A 307 8.81 32.78 1.50
C ILE A 307 9.99 32.53 0.55
N LYS A 308 10.98 33.44 0.46
CA LYS A 308 12.21 33.22 -0.34
C LYS A 308 13.08 32.11 0.28
N GLU A 309 13.16 32.03 1.60
CA GLU A 309 13.88 30.97 2.32
C GLU A 309 13.21 29.60 2.11
N GLN A 310 11.87 29.53 2.15
CA GLN A 310 11.12 28.34 1.78
C GLN A 310 11.30 27.94 0.31
N MET A 311 11.35 28.90 -0.61
CA MET A 311 11.62 28.63 -2.03
C MET A 311 13.05 28.13 -2.30
N THR A 312 14.06 28.62 -1.58
CA THR A 312 15.45 28.15 -1.72
C THR A 312 15.69 26.80 -1.05
N THR A 313 15.05 26.51 0.08
CA THR A 313 15.07 25.17 0.70
C THR A 313 14.33 24.14 -0.16
N MET A 314 13.15 24.44 -0.69
CA MET A 314 12.48 23.58 -1.68
C MET A 314 13.34 23.34 -2.94
N LYS A 315 14.10 24.34 -3.40
CA LYS A 315 15.04 24.17 -4.52
C LYS A 315 16.16 23.17 -4.17
N LYS A 316 16.78 23.28 -2.98
CA LYS A 316 17.77 22.31 -2.49
C LYS A 316 17.19 20.89 -2.38
N ILE A 317 16.01 20.74 -1.76
CA ILE A 317 15.31 19.46 -1.64
C ILE A 317 15.06 18.84 -3.02
N LYS A 318 14.69 19.64 -4.03
CA LYS A 318 14.56 19.14 -5.41
C LYS A 318 15.90 18.72 -6.01
N GLU A 319 16.95 19.51 -5.85
CA GLU A 319 18.30 19.21 -6.36
C GLU A 319 18.86 17.93 -5.73
N ASP A 320 18.65 17.71 -4.43
CA ASP A 320 19.08 16.49 -3.73
C ASP A 320 18.21 15.28 -4.06
N ASN A 321 16.90 15.46 -4.29
CA ASN A 321 16.04 14.39 -4.80
C ASN A 321 16.41 13.97 -6.23
N GLU A 322 16.77 14.91 -7.12
CA GLU A 322 17.25 14.55 -8.47
C GLU A 322 18.60 13.82 -8.41
N LYS A 323 19.53 14.22 -7.53
CA LYS A 323 20.79 13.46 -7.28
C LYS A 323 20.50 12.04 -6.78
N ASN A 324 19.56 11.88 -5.84
CA ASN A 324 19.17 10.57 -5.31
C ASN A 324 18.51 9.69 -6.38
N HIS A 325 17.61 10.25 -7.20
CA HIS A 325 17.03 9.53 -8.34
C HIS A 325 18.07 9.19 -9.40
N GLN A 326 19.04 10.07 -9.65
CA GLN A 326 20.14 9.81 -10.59
C GLN A 326 21.04 8.68 -10.11
N LYS A 327 21.45 8.69 -8.83
CA LYS A 327 22.18 7.59 -8.20
C LYS A 327 21.40 6.26 -8.26
N LEU A 328 20.09 6.28 -8.03
CA LEU A 328 19.23 5.10 -8.14
C LEU A 328 19.12 4.60 -9.60
N ARG A 329 19.08 5.50 -10.61
CA ARG A 329 19.16 5.13 -12.03
C ARG A 329 20.49 4.44 -12.34
N GLU A 330 21.60 4.94 -11.81
CA GLU A 330 22.95 4.38 -12.01
C GLU A 330 23.16 3.03 -11.30
N GLU A 331 22.62 2.87 -10.09
CA GLU A 331 22.61 1.58 -9.36
C GLU A 331 21.76 0.55 -10.12
N ASN A 332 20.53 0.90 -10.53
CA ASN A 332 19.67 0.02 -11.32
C ASN A 332 20.28 -0.32 -12.70
N ALA A 333 21.00 0.60 -13.33
CA ALA A 333 21.70 0.35 -14.59
C ALA A 333 22.81 -0.71 -14.43
N LYS A 334 23.63 -0.61 -13.37
CA LYS A 334 24.67 -1.61 -13.05
C LYS A 334 24.07 -2.98 -12.73
N THR A 335 22.94 -3.02 -12.02
CA THR A 335 22.21 -4.28 -11.77
C THR A 335 21.68 -4.88 -13.08
N MET A 336 21.10 -4.06 -13.97
CA MET A 336 20.63 -4.49 -15.29
C MET A 336 21.77 -5.03 -16.17
N GLU A 337 22.92 -4.36 -16.17
CA GLU A 337 24.14 -4.78 -16.87
C GLU A 337 24.68 -6.11 -16.34
N THR A 338 24.67 -6.29 -15.01
CA THR A 338 25.04 -7.56 -14.36
C THR A 338 24.11 -8.71 -14.77
N PHE A 339 22.80 -8.50 -14.78
CA PHE A 339 21.84 -9.51 -15.27
C PHE A 339 22.02 -9.83 -16.76
N LEU A 340 22.28 -8.83 -17.60
CA LEU A 340 22.55 -9.04 -19.03
C LEU A 340 23.85 -9.80 -19.28
N GLN A 341 24.85 -9.64 -18.41
CA GLN A 341 26.09 -10.41 -18.47
C GLN A 341 25.89 -11.88 -18.06
N GLN A 342 25.20 -12.13 -16.94
CA GLN A 342 24.81 -13.49 -16.52
C GLN A 342 23.96 -14.22 -17.59
N LEU A 343 23.08 -13.50 -18.28
CA LEU A 343 22.28 -14.05 -19.38
C LEU A 343 23.08 -14.39 -20.65
N LYS A 344 24.28 -13.82 -20.86
CA LYS A 344 25.20 -14.27 -21.91
C LYS A 344 25.90 -15.56 -21.49
N GLU A 345 26.52 -15.54 -20.30
CA GLU A 345 27.28 -16.66 -19.73
C GLU A 345 26.43 -17.95 -19.63
N LEU A 346 25.14 -17.82 -19.29
CA LEU A 346 24.19 -18.95 -19.29
C LEU A 346 23.74 -19.39 -20.70
N LYS A 347 23.70 -18.49 -21.69
CA LYS A 347 23.35 -18.84 -23.09
C LYS A 347 24.47 -19.58 -23.82
N GLU A 348 25.71 -19.48 -23.35
CA GLU A 348 26.85 -20.27 -23.83
C GLU A 348 26.86 -21.72 -23.30
N ASN A 349 25.99 -22.07 -22.34
CA ASN A 349 25.99 -23.39 -21.70
C ASN A 349 24.59 -24.06 -21.71
N PRO A 350 24.28 -24.95 -22.68
CA PRO A 350 22.92 -25.38 -23.01
C PRO A 350 22.20 -26.25 -21.97
N LYS A 351 22.79 -26.48 -20.78
CA LYS A 351 22.17 -27.28 -19.71
C LYS A 351 21.25 -26.49 -18.77
N ASN A 352 21.29 -25.16 -18.79
CA ASN A 352 20.66 -24.31 -17.75
C ASN A 352 19.37 -23.59 -18.20
N LEU A 353 18.59 -24.20 -19.11
CA LEU A 353 17.33 -23.66 -19.64
C LEU A 353 16.33 -23.20 -18.55
N THR A 354 16.28 -23.91 -17.42
CA THR A 354 15.40 -23.60 -16.28
C THR A 354 15.87 -22.42 -15.41
N GLU A 355 17.10 -21.96 -15.57
CA GLU A 355 17.63 -20.76 -14.92
C GLU A 355 17.47 -19.53 -15.82
N ILE A 356 17.72 -19.69 -17.13
CA ILE A 356 17.43 -18.66 -18.15
C ILE A 356 15.97 -18.21 -18.05
N GLY A 357 15.02 -19.15 -17.98
CA GLY A 357 13.60 -18.83 -17.86
C GLY A 357 13.19 -18.10 -16.55
N LYS A 358 13.99 -18.19 -15.48
CA LYS A 358 13.78 -17.41 -14.24
C LYS A 358 14.31 -15.98 -14.41
N LEU A 359 15.53 -15.84 -14.90
CA LEU A 359 16.16 -14.53 -15.14
C LEU A 359 15.38 -13.71 -16.19
N GLU A 360 14.88 -14.34 -17.25
CA GLU A 360 14.02 -13.70 -18.25
C GLU A 360 12.64 -13.30 -17.68
N LYS A 361 12.20 -13.87 -16.55
CA LYS A 361 11.02 -13.39 -15.81
C LYS A 361 11.36 -12.21 -14.91
N GLU A 362 12.41 -12.30 -14.10
CA GLU A 362 12.87 -11.22 -13.22
C GLU A 362 13.22 -9.94 -14.02
N LEU A 363 13.77 -10.11 -15.23
CA LEU A 363 14.03 -9.03 -16.19
C LEU A 363 12.75 -8.37 -16.73
N ARG A 364 11.64 -9.11 -16.86
CA ARG A 364 10.33 -8.57 -17.27
C ARG A 364 9.68 -7.80 -16.11
N ASP A 365 9.61 -8.42 -14.94
CA ASP A 365 9.05 -7.82 -13.73
C ASP A 365 9.75 -6.48 -13.42
N SER A 366 11.10 -6.45 -13.48
CA SER A 366 11.91 -5.25 -13.27
C SER A 366 11.67 -4.14 -14.31
N LYS A 367 11.44 -4.50 -15.58
CA LYS A 367 11.10 -3.54 -16.65
C LYS A 367 9.72 -2.91 -16.43
N GLU A 368 8.77 -3.64 -15.83
CA GLU A 368 7.44 -3.12 -15.55
C GLU A 368 7.42 -2.14 -14.37
N GLU A 369 8.18 -2.41 -13.30
CA GLU A 369 8.38 -1.44 -12.20
C GLU A 369 9.04 -0.14 -12.71
N LEU A 370 10.02 -0.24 -13.61
CA LEU A 370 10.65 0.93 -14.23
C LEU A 370 9.65 1.76 -15.06
N LYS A 371 8.69 1.12 -15.76
CA LYS A 371 7.59 1.82 -16.45
C LYS A 371 6.70 2.56 -15.46
N LYS A 372 6.29 1.91 -14.37
CA LYS A 372 5.43 2.52 -13.32
C LYS A 372 6.07 3.78 -12.73
N MET A 373 7.34 3.70 -12.32
CA MET A 373 8.10 4.85 -11.81
C MET A 373 8.20 6.03 -12.79
N LYS A 374 8.27 5.80 -14.11
CA LYS A 374 8.23 6.90 -15.09
C LYS A 374 6.88 7.64 -15.05
N THR A 375 5.76 6.91 -15.09
CA THR A 375 4.41 7.51 -15.09
C THR A 375 4.09 8.29 -13.81
N GLU A 376 4.67 7.92 -12.66
CA GLU A 376 4.52 8.68 -11.41
C GLU A 376 5.31 10.00 -11.42
N ASN A 377 6.52 10.00 -11.99
CA ASN A 377 7.30 11.22 -12.20
C ASN A 377 6.64 12.18 -13.21
N GLU A 378 5.98 11.66 -14.24
CA GLU A 378 5.18 12.46 -15.19
C GLU A 378 3.97 13.12 -14.49
N LYS A 379 3.27 12.39 -13.61
CA LYS A 379 2.19 12.95 -12.78
C LYS A 379 2.71 14.05 -11.84
N LEU A 380 3.79 13.79 -11.10
CA LEU A 380 4.39 14.77 -10.18
C LEU A 380 4.88 16.04 -10.91
N THR A 381 5.49 15.89 -12.08
CA THR A 381 5.95 17.04 -12.88
C THR A 381 4.78 17.82 -13.50
N LYS A 382 3.66 17.18 -13.86
CA LYS A 382 2.42 17.86 -14.25
C LYS A 382 1.87 18.70 -13.09
N THR A 383 1.65 18.11 -11.90
CA THR A 383 1.15 18.83 -10.72
C THR A 383 2.08 19.99 -10.32
N THR A 384 3.40 19.81 -10.49
CA THR A 384 4.39 20.88 -10.23
C THR A 384 4.29 22.04 -11.24
N LYS A 385 3.85 21.81 -12.48
CA LYS A 385 3.55 22.90 -13.44
C LYS A 385 2.27 23.64 -13.05
N GLU A 386 1.22 22.90 -12.72
CA GLU A 386 -0.09 23.44 -12.33
C GLU A 386 0.02 24.38 -11.11
N MET A 387 0.66 23.95 -10.02
CA MET A 387 0.90 24.79 -8.83
C MET A 387 1.72 26.05 -9.14
N LYS A 388 2.70 25.98 -10.05
CA LYS A 388 3.48 27.15 -10.46
C LYS A 388 2.66 28.15 -11.25
N GLU A 389 1.72 27.68 -12.05
CA GLU A 389 0.86 28.55 -12.85
C GLU A 389 -0.23 29.22 -12.02
N GLU A 390 -0.76 28.54 -10.99
CA GLU A 390 -1.61 29.17 -9.98
C GLU A 390 -0.84 30.25 -9.18
N LEU A 391 0.39 29.96 -8.73
CA LEU A 391 1.26 30.96 -8.09
C LEU A 391 1.51 32.17 -8.98
N LYS A 392 1.73 31.95 -10.29
CA LYS A 392 1.86 33.05 -11.25
C LYS A 392 0.57 33.86 -11.36
N LYS A 393 -0.59 33.21 -11.53
CA LYS A 393 -1.91 33.88 -11.61
C LYS A 393 -2.21 34.70 -10.35
N LEU A 394 -1.86 34.20 -9.16
CA LEU A 394 -1.99 34.95 -7.91
C LEU A 394 -1.10 36.20 -7.87
N LYS A 395 0.16 36.09 -8.32
CA LYS A 395 1.08 37.24 -8.39
C LYS A 395 0.64 38.26 -9.44
N ASP A 396 0.29 37.81 -10.64
CA ASP A 396 -0.17 38.63 -11.76
C ASP A 396 -1.50 39.38 -11.45
N ASN A 397 -2.23 38.98 -10.40
CA ASN A 397 -3.40 39.69 -9.88
C ASN A 397 -3.02 40.72 -8.79
N LEU A 398 -2.11 40.36 -7.87
CA LEU A 398 -1.56 41.29 -6.87
C LEU A 398 -0.86 42.49 -7.51
N ASP A 399 -0.08 42.26 -8.57
CA ASP A 399 0.64 43.31 -9.31
C ASP A 399 -0.32 44.23 -10.12
N LYS A 400 -1.61 43.89 -10.27
CA LYS A 400 -2.60 44.67 -11.03
C LYS A 400 -3.56 45.49 -10.16
N ASN A 401 -4.01 44.99 -9.00
CA ASN A 401 -4.97 45.70 -8.15
C ASN A 401 -4.30 46.77 -7.24
N GLY A 402 -3.50 47.65 -7.83
CA GLY A 402 -2.72 48.67 -7.11
C GLY A 402 -3.52 49.81 -6.48
N LYS A 403 -4.84 49.90 -6.68
CA LYS A 403 -5.72 50.93 -6.09
C LYS A 403 -7.11 50.36 -5.76
N SER A 404 -7.62 50.76 -4.58
CA SER A 404 -8.91 50.35 -4.00
C SER A 404 -9.07 48.86 -3.74
N GLN A 405 -8.72 48.39 -2.53
CA GLN A 405 -9.32 47.20 -1.89
C GLN A 405 -8.95 47.07 -0.40
N LYS A 406 -9.96 47.02 0.47
CA LYS A 406 -9.86 46.44 1.83
C LYS A 406 -10.55 45.06 1.87
N GLU A 407 -11.62 44.92 1.09
CA GLU A 407 -12.46 43.71 1.02
C GLU A 407 -11.81 42.53 0.28
N GLU A 408 -11.21 42.72 -0.91
CA GLU A 408 -10.51 41.61 -1.59
C GLU A 408 -9.18 41.27 -0.92
N ASN A 409 -8.52 42.22 -0.24
CA ASN A 409 -7.37 41.91 0.58
C ASN A 409 -7.75 40.97 1.73
N LYS A 410 -8.92 41.15 2.35
CA LYS A 410 -9.49 40.17 3.31
C LYS A 410 -9.79 38.82 2.65
N LYS A 411 -10.47 38.77 1.49
CA LYS A 411 -10.74 37.50 0.77
C LYS A 411 -9.47 36.79 0.28
N THR A 412 -8.43 37.54 -0.06
CA THR A 412 -7.13 37.00 -0.49
C THR A 412 -6.33 36.51 0.70
N GLN A 413 -6.35 37.23 1.83
CA GLN A 413 -5.80 36.73 3.09
C GLN A 413 -6.55 35.48 3.58
N GLU A 414 -7.88 35.42 3.52
CA GLU A 414 -8.64 34.21 3.86
C GLU A 414 -8.33 33.03 2.94
N LYS A 415 -7.96 33.27 1.67
CA LYS A 415 -7.46 32.24 0.76
C LYS A 415 -6.02 31.84 1.11
N LEU A 416 -5.13 32.78 1.41
CA LEU A 416 -3.75 32.49 1.85
C LEU A 416 -3.72 31.76 3.19
N ASP A 417 -4.59 32.12 4.14
CA ASP A 417 -4.79 31.43 5.41
C ASP A 417 -5.38 30.03 5.23
N LYS A 418 -6.29 29.83 4.27
CA LYS A 418 -6.77 28.49 3.91
C LYS A 418 -5.65 27.67 3.27
N ILE A 419 -4.89 28.24 2.34
CA ILE A 419 -3.72 27.61 1.72
C ILE A 419 -2.68 27.27 2.81
N GLY A 420 -2.40 28.17 3.74
CA GLY A 420 -1.51 27.97 4.89
C GLY A 420 -2.01 26.94 5.90
N LYS A 421 -3.33 26.79 6.06
CA LYS A 421 -3.95 25.72 6.88
C LYS A 421 -3.99 24.37 6.15
N THR A 422 -3.98 24.36 4.81
CA THR A 422 -3.77 23.14 4.00
C THR A 422 -2.30 22.81 3.75
N MET A 423 -1.40 23.79 3.91
CA MET A 423 0.04 23.57 4.04
C MET A 423 0.28 22.93 5.40
N ILE A 424 0.12 21.62 5.42
CA ILE A 424 0.60 20.71 6.44
C ILE A 424 1.99 21.22 6.87
N THR A 425 2.14 21.62 8.14
CA THR A 425 3.41 22.23 8.60
C THR A 425 4.56 21.27 8.37
N GLU A 426 5.78 21.76 8.18
CA GLU A 426 6.95 20.92 7.88
C GLU A 426 7.13 19.77 8.88
N LYS A 427 6.93 20.02 10.18
CA LYS A 427 6.91 18.99 11.24
C LYS A 427 5.76 17.97 11.07
N THR A 428 4.60 18.39 10.57
CA THR A 428 3.47 17.50 10.29
C THR A 428 3.67 16.71 8.99
N VAL A 429 4.26 17.30 7.93
CA VAL A 429 4.66 16.57 6.70
C VAL A 429 5.72 15.55 7.05
N GLU A 430 6.75 15.94 7.80
CA GLU A 430 7.83 15.05 8.22
C GLU A 430 7.33 13.96 9.16
N LYS A 431 6.41 14.26 10.08
CA LYS A 431 5.74 13.23 10.92
C LYS A 431 4.90 12.28 10.08
N VAL A 432 4.08 12.78 9.15
CA VAL A 432 3.27 11.94 8.25
C VAL A 432 4.17 11.12 7.32
N LEU A 433 5.29 11.65 6.84
CA LEU A 433 6.29 10.92 6.06
C LEU A 433 7.00 9.86 6.91
N LYS A 434 7.45 10.16 8.13
CA LYS A 434 8.07 9.18 9.05
C LYS A 434 7.08 8.07 9.42
N GLU A 435 5.84 8.41 9.74
CA GLU A 435 4.78 7.44 10.00
C GLU A 435 4.41 6.62 8.75
N THR A 436 4.31 7.24 7.58
CA THR A 436 3.92 6.55 6.34
C THR A 436 5.06 5.69 5.82
N LYS A 437 6.31 6.15 5.90
CA LYS A 437 7.51 5.36 5.62
C LYS A 437 7.60 4.17 6.56
N SER A 438 7.43 4.35 7.87
CA SER A 438 7.38 3.22 8.83
C SER A 438 6.22 2.25 8.55
N LYS A 439 5.02 2.75 8.19
CA LYS A 439 3.86 1.92 7.80
C LYS A 439 4.09 1.20 6.46
N LEU A 440 4.86 1.79 5.53
CA LEU A 440 5.26 1.17 4.27
C LEU A 440 6.36 0.12 4.49
N GLU A 441 7.42 0.44 5.22
CA GLU A 441 8.48 -0.49 5.61
C GLU A 441 7.92 -1.70 6.37
N MET A 442 6.95 -1.51 7.27
CA MET A 442 6.25 -2.61 7.95
C MET A 442 5.29 -3.40 7.02
N LYS A 443 4.67 -2.77 6.02
CA LYS A 443 3.91 -3.49 4.97
C LYS A 443 4.84 -4.27 4.05
N GLU A 444 5.98 -3.70 3.68
CA GLU A 444 6.92 -4.25 2.72
C GLU A 444 7.72 -5.41 3.33
N THR A 445 8.20 -5.27 4.57
CA THR A 445 8.80 -6.38 5.33
C THR A 445 7.79 -7.49 5.60
N ARG A 446 6.51 -7.17 5.87
CA ARG A 446 5.44 -8.17 5.99
C ARG A 446 5.15 -8.88 4.67
N ASN A 447 5.06 -8.15 3.55
CA ASN A 447 4.82 -8.73 2.23
C ASN A 447 6.01 -9.56 1.74
N LYS A 448 7.25 -9.08 1.94
CA LYS A 448 8.48 -9.84 1.71
C LYS A 448 8.52 -11.08 2.61
N GLY A 449 8.13 -10.96 3.88
CA GLY A 449 7.99 -12.09 4.81
C GLY A 449 6.96 -13.13 4.37
N GLU A 450 5.76 -12.74 3.95
CA GLU A 450 4.72 -13.66 3.48
C GLU A 450 5.04 -14.26 2.09
N LYS A 451 5.71 -13.52 1.20
CA LYS A 451 6.21 -14.03 -0.09
C LYS A 451 7.36 -15.01 0.11
N GLN A 452 8.39 -14.63 0.87
CA GLN A 452 9.48 -15.53 1.27
C GLN A 452 8.94 -16.74 2.04
N PHE A 453 7.91 -16.62 2.86
CA PHE A 453 7.33 -17.77 3.57
C PHE A 453 6.71 -18.79 2.60
N LYS A 454 5.97 -18.34 1.58
CA LYS A 454 5.46 -19.22 0.51
C LYS A 454 6.60 -19.88 -0.27
N GLU A 455 7.60 -19.10 -0.67
CA GLU A 455 8.78 -19.60 -1.40
C GLU A 455 9.63 -20.54 -0.55
N ASN A 456 9.77 -20.31 0.76
CA ASN A 456 10.50 -21.18 1.70
C ASN A 456 9.73 -22.44 2.12
N ILE A 457 8.41 -22.50 1.94
CA ILE A 457 7.64 -23.75 2.02
C ILE A 457 7.90 -24.59 0.77
N ILE A 458 7.83 -23.98 -0.42
CA ILE A 458 8.00 -24.68 -1.70
C ILE A 458 9.46 -25.16 -1.89
N ASN A 459 10.44 -24.38 -1.44
CA ASN A 459 11.88 -24.62 -1.68
C ASN A 459 12.65 -25.22 -0.48
N ARG A 460 11.98 -25.83 0.50
CA ARG A 460 12.67 -26.64 1.54
C ARG A 460 12.17 -28.06 1.56
N ASN A 461 13.12 -29.00 1.46
CA ASN A 461 12.86 -30.42 1.68
C ASN A 461 12.30 -30.64 3.09
N ASP A 462 11.00 -30.89 3.17
CA ASP A 462 10.31 -31.33 4.40
C ASP A 462 10.84 -32.67 4.92
N ASN A 463 11.57 -33.41 4.07
CA ASN A 463 12.21 -34.69 4.40
C ASN A 463 13.43 -34.56 5.35
N MET A 464 13.79 -33.39 5.88
CA MET A 464 14.97 -33.22 6.75
C MET A 464 14.67 -33.57 8.23
N THR A 465 15.15 -34.72 8.68
CA THR A 465 14.99 -35.21 10.07
C THR A 465 16.20 -34.83 10.95
N LYS A 466 16.02 -34.88 12.28
CA LYS A 466 17.10 -34.75 13.27
C LYS A 466 17.03 -35.82 14.36
N VAL A 467 18.13 -36.52 14.59
CA VAL A 467 18.27 -37.52 15.67
C VAL A 467 19.50 -37.23 16.51
N LYS A 468 19.44 -37.61 17.79
CA LYS A 468 20.49 -37.46 18.79
C LYS A 468 21.02 -38.85 19.12
N ALA A 469 22.24 -39.14 18.69
CA ALA A 469 22.98 -40.32 19.12
C ALA A 469 23.65 -40.03 20.48
N THR A 470 23.60 -41.00 21.39
CA THR A 470 24.26 -40.97 22.70
C THR A 470 24.85 -42.33 23.01
N LEU A 471 26.07 -42.36 23.54
CA LEU A 471 26.77 -43.58 23.97
C LEU A 471 26.99 -43.49 25.48
N GLU A 472 26.57 -44.51 26.24
CA GLU A 472 26.59 -44.42 27.70
C GLU A 472 28.01 -44.49 28.27
N GLY A 473 28.25 -43.74 29.36
CA GLY A 473 29.56 -43.62 30.01
C GLY A 473 30.65 -42.87 29.21
N LYS A 474 30.36 -42.42 27.97
CA LYS A 474 31.37 -41.91 27.03
C LYS A 474 31.29 -40.39 26.80
N THR A 475 32.38 -39.83 26.30
CA THR A 475 32.46 -38.40 25.95
C THR A 475 31.78 -38.10 24.60
N GLY A 476 31.49 -36.82 24.35
CA GLY A 476 31.00 -36.35 23.05
C GLY A 476 31.96 -36.62 21.90
N GLU A 477 33.27 -36.54 22.14
CA GLU A 477 34.31 -36.80 21.14
C GLU A 477 34.37 -38.26 20.72
N GLU A 478 34.27 -39.20 21.67
CA GLU A 478 34.18 -40.64 21.38
C GLU A 478 32.87 -41.00 20.68
N THR A 479 31.76 -40.40 21.13
CA THR A 479 30.43 -40.53 20.50
C THR A 479 30.49 -40.05 19.05
N LYS A 480 31.22 -38.94 18.78
CA LYS A 480 31.45 -38.42 17.43
C LYS A 480 32.33 -39.33 16.59
N LYS A 481 33.39 -39.93 17.14
CA LYS A 481 34.23 -40.90 16.41
C LYS A 481 33.42 -42.09 15.90
N LYS A 482 32.60 -42.72 16.75
CA LYS A 482 31.67 -43.79 16.32
C LYS A 482 30.68 -43.34 15.25
N VAL A 483 30.05 -42.18 15.46
CA VAL A 483 29.07 -41.65 14.48
C VAL A 483 29.73 -41.36 13.14
N ASN A 484 30.96 -40.85 13.13
CA ASN A 484 31.74 -40.65 11.91
C ASN A 484 32.08 -41.98 11.21
N SER A 485 32.52 -43.02 11.93
CA SER A 485 32.83 -44.33 11.31
C SER A 485 31.60 -45.07 10.76
N VAL A 486 30.38 -44.73 11.19
CA VAL A 486 29.14 -45.14 10.50
C VAL A 486 28.89 -44.28 9.26
N LEU A 487 29.02 -42.95 9.35
CA LEU A 487 28.83 -42.05 8.21
C LEU A 487 29.85 -42.24 7.09
N GLU A 488 31.07 -42.71 7.39
CA GLU A 488 32.11 -43.05 6.41
C GLU A 488 31.69 -44.22 5.48
N LYS A 489 30.72 -45.04 5.88
CA LYS A 489 30.07 -46.05 5.01
C LYS A 489 29.09 -45.45 4.00
N TYR A 490 28.67 -44.20 4.21
CA TYR A 490 27.69 -43.47 3.42
C TYR A 490 28.28 -42.14 2.87
N PRO A 491 29.36 -42.18 2.05
CA PRO A 491 30.05 -40.98 1.57
C PRO A 491 29.17 -40.09 0.67
N GLU A 492 28.15 -40.67 0.02
CA GLU A 492 27.13 -39.95 -0.76
C GLU A 492 26.10 -39.21 0.12
N SER A 493 26.06 -39.46 1.44
CA SER A 493 25.01 -38.91 2.30
C SER A 493 25.19 -37.44 2.63
N THR A 494 24.08 -36.71 2.71
CA THR A 494 24.04 -35.28 3.04
C THR A 494 23.90 -35.02 4.54
N ILE A 495 24.18 -36.04 5.37
CA ILE A 495 23.99 -36.00 6.82
C ILE A 495 25.11 -35.19 7.48
N THR A 496 24.70 -34.13 8.19
CA THR A 496 25.57 -33.27 8.98
C THR A 496 25.57 -33.70 10.45
N ALA A 497 26.75 -34.03 10.99
CA ALA A 497 26.95 -34.43 12.39
C ALA A 497 27.53 -33.30 13.24
N LYS A 498 26.90 -32.98 14.39
CA LYS A 498 27.37 -31.93 15.30
C LYS A 498 27.34 -32.37 16.77
N THR A 499 28.50 -32.33 17.42
CA THR A 499 28.67 -32.66 18.85
C THR A 499 27.94 -31.65 19.75
N PHE A 500 27.33 -32.14 20.83
CA PHE A 500 26.71 -31.33 21.88
C PHE A 500 26.75 -32.08 23.22
N LEU A 501 27.65 -31.67 24.13
CA LEU A 501 27.95 -32.39 25.38
C LEU A 501 28.29 -33.87 25.08
N GLN A 502 27.71 -34.85 25.79
CA GLN A 502 27.92 -36.29 25.57
C GLN A 502 27.15 -36.86 24.37
N ALA A 503 26.71 -36.03 23.43
CA ALA A 503 25.82 -36.44 22.34
C ALA A 503 26.27 -35.91 20.98
N VAL A 504 25.77 -36.53 19.91
CA VAL A 504 25.94 -36.06 18.53
C VAL A 504 24.55 -35.89 17.92
N ILE A 505 24.30 -34.74 17.30
CA ILE A 505 23.08 -34.45 16.55
C ILE A 505 23.37 -34.70 15.08
N LEU A 506 22.61 -35.60 14.46
CA LEU A 506 22.54 -35.80 13.02
C LEU A 506 21.42 -34.93 12.42
N ASN A 507 21.64 -34.43 11.22
CA ASN A 507 20.69 -33.62 10.45
C ASN A 507 20.88 -33.88 8.94
N GLY A 508 19.85 -34.42 8.29
CA GLY A 508 19.89 -34.92 6.92
C GLY A 508 18.53 -35.47 6.47
N PRO A 509 18.40 -35.94 5.23
CA PRO A 509 17.17 -36.55 4.72
C PRO A 509 16.73 -37.77 5.54
N THR A 510 15.42 -37.98 5.63
CA THR A 510 14.81 -38.93 6.58
C THR A 510 15.17 -40.38 6.27
N GLU A 511 15.20 -40.78 4.98
CA GLU A 511 15.63 -42.13 4.59
C GLU A 511 17.14 -42.36 4.77
N GLU A 512 17.97 -41.33 4.59
CA GLU A 512 19.41 -41.41 4.89
C GLU A 512 19.65 -41.56 6.40
N ILE A 513 19.00 -40.70 7.21
CA ILE A 513 19.06 -40.78 8.67
C ILE A 513 18.51 -42.11 9.16
N ARG A 514 17.45 -42.66 8.59
CA ARG A 514 16.88 -43.94 9.02
C ARG A 514 17.87 -45.09 8.87
N LYS A 515 18.58 -45.18 7.75
CA LYS A 515 19.63 -46.21 7.53
C LYS A 515 20.74 -46.08 8.58
N VAL A 516 21.22 -44.86 8.79
CA VAL A 516 22.25 -44.56 9.81
C VAL A 516 21.72 -44.79 11.23
N GLU A 517 20.43 -44.57 11.50
CA GLU A 517 19.79 -44.85 12.78
C GLU A 517 19.70 -46.36 13.06
N GLU A 518 19.42 -47.18 12.04
CA GLU A 518 19.37 -48.64 12.15
C GLU A 518 20.78 -49.22 12.41
N GLU A 519 21.85 -48.70 11.80
CA GLU A 519 23.23 -49.09 12.12
C GLU A 519 23.72 -48.60 13.49
N LEU A 520 23.46 -47.33 13.86
CA LEU A 520 23.90 -46.81 15.16
C LEU A 520 23.23 -47.54 16.35
N LYS A 521 22.06 -48.16 16.15
CA LYS A 521 21.43 -49.08 17.11
C LYS A 521 22.20 -50.40 17.25
N GLN A 522 22.77 -50.93 16.16
CA GLN A 522 23.63 -52.13 16.20
C GLN A 522 24.93 -51.85 16.96
N GLU A 523 25.42 -50.60 16.92
CA GLU A 523 26.57 -50.12 17.69
C GLU A 523 26.26 -49.74 19.17
N GLU A 524 25.15 -50.25 19.71
CA GLU A 524 24.62 -50.04 21.07
C GLU A 524 24.31 -48.57 21.44
N MET A 525 24.21 -47.67 20.45
CA MET A 525 23.94 -46.26 20.75
C MET A 525 22.47 -46.04 21.08
N LYS A 526 22.21 -45.32 22.19
CA LYS A 526 20.87 -44.85 22.53
C LYS A 526 20.55 -43.63 21.67
N ILE A 527 19.71 -43.85 20.66
CA ILE A 527 19.25 -42.81 19.75
C ILE A 527 17.91 -42.26 20.23
N GLN A 528 17.76 -40.93 20.18
CA GLN A 528 16.54 -40.23 20.54
C GLN A 528 16.19 -39.24 19.41
N PRO A 529 14.95 -39.18 18.91
CA PRO A 529 14.56 -38.14 17.96
C PRO A 529 14.76 -36.76 18.60
N VAL A 530 15.45 -35.86 17.91
CA VAL A 530 15.59 -34.47 18.36
C VAL A 530 14.24 -33.81 18.14
N ARG A 531 13.42 -33.82 19.19
CA ARG A 531 12.18 -33.02 19.26
C ARG A 531 12.54 -31.60 18.79
N PRO A 532 11.89 -31.07 17.75
CA PRO A 532 12.19 -29.74 17.26
C PRO A 532 12.18 -28.74 18.41
N THR A 533 13.21 -27.87 18.46
CA THR A 533 13.31 -26.77 19.43
C THR A 533 12.31 -25.67 19.07
N GLY A 534 11.03 -26.03 19.17
CA GLY A 534 9.92 -25.21 18.70
C GLY A 534 9.79 -23.94 19.50
N THR A 535 9.52 -22.84 18.80
CA THR A 535 9.21 -21.55 19.41
C THR A 535 7.98 -21.72 20.30
N VAL A 536 8.07 -21.21 21.53
CA VAL A 536 6.94 -21.18 22.46
C VAL A 536 6.17 -19.89 22.24
N PHE A 537 4.85 -20.00 22.20
CA PHE A 537 3.93 -18.88 22.05
C PHE A 537 2.94 -18.84 23.20
N ARG A 538 2.71 -17.63 23.71
CA ARG A 538 1.58 -17.32 24.57
C ARG A 538 0.43 -16.80 23.72
N ILE A 539 -0.75 -17.39 23.87
CA ILE A 539 -1.98 -16.93 23.22
C ILE A 539 -2.95 -16.51 24.32
N ASN A 540 -3.49 -15.29 24.22
CA ASN A 540 -4.39 -14.68 25.21
C ASN A 540 -5.83 -14.63 24.68
N TYR A 541 -6.80 -14.59 25.59
CA TYR A 541 -8.24 -14.48 25.31
C TYR A 541 -8.78 -15.63 24.45
N VAL A 542 -8.29 -16.85 24.74
CA VAL A 542 -8.82 -18.09 24.16
C VAL A 542 -10.16 -18.39 24.82
N ASP A 543 -11.18 -18.71 24.03
CA ASP A 543 -12.51 -19.04 24.56
C ASP A 543 -12.45 -20.24 25.52
N GLU A 544 -13.29 -20.25 26.55
CA GLU A 544 -13.30 -21.32 27.56
C GLU A 544 -13.95 -22.60 27.04
N ASP A 545 -14.95 -22.46 26.16
CA ASP A 545 -15.73 -23.55 25.57
C ASP A 545 -14.89 -24.44 24.61
N ILE A 546 -13.66 -24.03 24.29
CA ILE A 546 -12.76 -24.74 23.37
C ILE A 546 -11.85 -25.68 24.16
N SER A 547 -12.06 -27.00 24.03
CA SER A 547 -11.18 -27.98 24.67
C SER A 547 -9.74 -27.86 24.17
N THR A 548 -8.77 -28.12 25.04
CA THR A 548 -7.34 -27.90 24.77
C THR A 548 -6.84 -28.73 23.58
N GLU A 549 -7.44 -29.90 23.37
CA GLU A 549 -7.20 -30.81 22.23
C GLU A 549 -7.72 -30.27 20.89
N ARG A 550 -8.73 -29.40 20.89
CA ARG A 550 -9.28 -28.76 19.67
C ARG A 550 -8.53 -27.48 19.27
N ILE A 551 -7.58 -27.00 20.07
CA ILE A 551 -6.81 -25.80 19.74
C ILE A 551 -6.03 -25.95 18.41
N PRO A 552 -5.33 -27.07 18.12
CA PRO A 552 -4.68 -27.27 16.82
C PRO A 552 -5.67 -27.30 15.65
N TYR A 553 -6.82 -27.96 15.81
CA TYR A 553 -7.91 -27.98 14.83
C TYR A 553 -8.38 -26.56 14.48
N HIS A 554 -8.64 -25.73 15.50
CA HIS A 554 -9.08 -24.35 15.28
C HIS A 554 -8.00 -23.48 14.64
N ILE A 555 -6.72 -23.67 15.01
CA ILE A 555 -5.59 -23.00 14.38
C ILE A 555 -5.51 -23.37 12.89
N TYR A 556 -5.60 -24.65 12.55
CA TYR A 556 -5.64 -25.13 11.17
C TYR A 556 -6.83 -24.54 10.39
N ILE A 557 -8.06 -24.81 10.83
CA ILE A 557 -9.27 -24.57 10.05
C ILE A 557 -9.55 -23.07 9.80
N LYS A 558 -9.10 -22.18 10.70
CA LYS A 558 -9.29 -20.72 10.58
C LYS A 558 -8.08 -19.93 10.07
N ASN A 559 -6.87 -20.48 10.12
CA ASN A 559 -5.64 -19.72 9.80
C ASN A 559 -4.76 -20.38 8.72
N MET A 560 -4.94 -21.67 8.43
CA MET A 560 -4.02 -22.44 7.57
C MET A 560 -4.69 -23.31 6.50
N LYS A 561 -6.01 -23.55 6.58
CA LYS A 561 -6.75 -24.28 5.53
C LYS A 561 -6.54 -23.61 4.17
N GLY A 562 -6.09 -24.39 3.18
CA GLY A 562 -5.77 -23.91 1.83
C GLY A 562 -4.34 -23.40 1.64
N ILE A 563 -3.50 -23.35 2.68
CA ILE A 563 -2.05 -23.15 2.51
C ILE A 563 -1.44 -24.51 2.12
N ALA A 564 -0.80 -24.55 0.94
CA ALA A 564 -0.13 -25.75 0.43
C ALA A 564 0.88 -26.33 1.45
N GLY A 565 0.95 -27.66 1.52
CA GLY A 565 1.82 -28.39 2.46
C GLY A 565 1.29 -28.53 3.89
N TRP A 566 0.18 -27.88 4.26
CA TRP A 566 -0.40 -27.96 5.61
C TRP A 566 -1.71 -28.76 5.63
N THR A 567 -1.67 -29.93 6.27
CA THR A 567 -2.87 -30.70 6.67
C THR A 567 -3.21 -30.45 8.14
N GLU A 568 -4.36 -30.93 8.60
CA GLU A 568 -4.75 -30.80 10.01
C GLU A 568 -3.81 -31.60 10.93
N GLU A 569 -3.48 -32.82 10.53
CA GLU A 569 -2.59 -33.76 11.23
C GLU A 569 -1.23 -33.12 11.41
N ARG A 570 -0.68 -32.53 10.33
CA ARG A 570 0.60 -31.82 10.36
C ARG A 570 0.59 -30.64 11.32
N VAL A 571 -0.52 -29.90 11.45
CA VAL A 571 -0.67 -28.82 12.45
C VAL A 571 -0.82 -29.41 13.86
N ARG A 572 -1.56 -30.51 14.02
CA ARG A 572 -1.77 -31.22 15.29
C ARG A 572 -0.47 -31.75 15.88
N GLU A 573 0.35 -32.42 15.08
CA GLU A 573 1.71 -32.86 15.44
C GLU A 573 2.67 -31.69 15.66
N SER A 574 2.49 -30.60 14.90
CA SER A 574 3.32 -29.40 15.03
C SER A 574 3.04 -28.58 16.28
N ILE A 575 1.98 -28.84 17.04
CA ILE A 575 1.59 -28.09 18.25
C ILE A 575 1.59 -29.00 19.47
N THR A 576 2.37 -28.64 20.49
CA THR A 576 2.20 -29.17 21.85
C THR A 576 1.67 -28.06 22.76
N VAL A 577 0.42 -28.15 23.21
CA VAL A 577 -0.07 -27.31 24.32
C VAL A 577 0.50 -27.88 25.62
N PHE A 578 1.18 -27.08 26.42
CA PHE A 578 1.86 -27.55 27.65
C PHE A 578 1.55 -26.73 28.91
N ALA A 579 0.84 -25.61 28.78
CA ALA A 579 0.13 -24.99 29.88
C ALA A 579 -1.18 -24.37 29.39
N ASP A 580 -2.22 -24.51 30.21
CA ASP A 580 -3.50 -23.82 30.07
C ASP A 580 -3.79 -23.15 31.42
N ARG A 581 -4.18 -21.88 31.39
CA ARG A 581 -4.32 -21.04 32.57
C ARG A 581 -5.54 -20.14 32.42
N LYS A 582 -6.63 -20.53 33.07
CA LYS A 582 -7.78 -19.66 33.36
C LYS A 582 -7.35 -18.66 34.45
N ARG A 583 -7.55 -17.36 34.22
CA ARG A 583 -7.43 -16.32 35.25
C ARG A 583 -8.76 -15.60 35.38
N THR A 584 -9.53 -15.98 36.39
CA THR A 584 -10.66 -15.21 36.90
C THR A 584 -10.15 -13.86 37.43
N TRP A 585 -10.90 -12.79 37.14
CA TRP A 585 -10.66 -11.45 37.68
C TRP A 585 -11.93 -10.99 38.40
N THR A 586 -12.02 -11.29 39.70
CA THR A 586 -13.09 -10.79 40.57
C THR A 586 -12.85 -9.32 40.92
N ARG A 587 -13.16 -8.40 39.99
CA ARG A 587 -12.98 -6.95 40.22
C ARG A 587 -14.26 -6.14 40.45
N ASN A 588 -15.40 -6.54 39.86
CA ASN A 588 -16.71 -5.89 40.04
C ASN A 588 -17.83 -6.85 39.57
N GLU A 589 -18.08 -7.95 40.30
CA GLU A 589 -19.16 -8.95 40.12
C GLU A 589 -19.27 -9.69 38.77
N ARG A 590 -18.68 -9.18 37.69
CA ARG A 590 -18.51 -9.89 36.42
C ARG A 590 -17.21 -10.66 36.43
N GLU A 591 -17.32 -11.99 36.36
CA GLU A 591 -16.18 -12.89 36.23
C GLU A 591 -15.67 -12.92 34.77
N ASP A 592 -14.93 -11.89 34.36
CA ASP A 592 -14.23 -11.90 33.07
C ASP A 592 -13.08 -12.93 33.13
N VAL A 593 -13.37 -14.18 32.75
CA VAL A 593 -12.40 -15.29 32.77
C VAL A 593 -11.37 -15.15 31.65
N THR A 594 -10.26 -14.51 31.96
CA THR A 594 -9.14 -14.35 31.02
C THR A 594 -8.30 -15.62 30.93
N ARG A 595 -8.69 -16.55 30.04
CA ARG A 595 -7.90 -17.74 29.70
C ARG A 595 -6.74 -17.40 28.77
N TRP A 596 -5.57 -17.96 29.07
CA TRP A 596 -4.39 -17.93 28.21
C TRP A 596 -3.67 -19.28 28.22
N ILE A 597 -3.05 -19.60 27.10
CA ILE A 597 -2.38 -20.88 26.86
C ILE A 597 -0.91 -20.66 26.47
N LEU A 598 -0.07 -21.66 26.74
CA LEU A 598 1.27 -21.78 26.19
C LEU A 598 1.32 -22.98 25.25
N ILE A 599 1.60 -22.70 23.98
CA ILE A 599 1.86 -23.72 22.96
C ILE A 599 3.34 -23.71 22.60
N ARG A 600 3.86 -24.88 22.21
CA ARG A 600 5.14 -25.01 21.51
C ARG A 600 4.84 -25.41 20.07
N ALA A 601 5.31 -24.63 19.10
CA ALA A 601 5.13 -24.91 17.68
C ALA A 601 6.46 -25.31 17.02
N THR A 602 6.46 -26.36 16.20
CA THR A 602 7.64 -26.78 15.41
C THR A 602 8.13 -25.67 14.47
N ASN A 603 9.39 -25.70 14.04
CA ASN A 603 10.03 -24.57 13.34
C ASN A 603 9.26 -24.04 12.10
N GLY A 604 8.58 -24.89 11.33
CA GLY A 604 7.77 -24.46 10.19
C GLY A 604 6.55 -23.65 10.63
N LEU A 605 5.78 -24.18 11.58
CA LEU A 605 4.60 -23.52 12.13
C LEU A 605 4.96 -22.31 13.00
N GLY A 606 6.05 -22.39 13.76
CA GLY A 606 6.55 -21.29 14.58
C GLY A 606 6.92 -20.07 13.73
N ARG A 607 7.53 -20.27 12.55
CA ARG A 607 7.76 -19.16 11.60
C ARG A 607 6.46 -18.52 11.13
N PHE A 608 5.44 -19.32 10.80
CA PHE A 608 4.12 -18.80 10.46
C PHE A 608 3.54 -17.96 11.61
N LEU A 609 3.47 -18.53 12.81
CA LEU A 609 2.89 -17.88 13.99
C LEU A 609 3.66 -16.61 14.39
N THR A 610 4.99 -16.56 14.27
CA THR A 610 5.78 -15.34 14.52
C THR A 610 5.43 -14.20 13.55
N THR A 611 4.99 -14.48 12.31
CA THR A 611 4.54 -13.43 11.37
C THR A 611 3.13 -12.90 11.65
N LYS A 612 2.37 -13.52 12.56
CA LYS A 612 1.00 -13.13 12.91
C LYS A 612 0.97 -12.58 14.34
N SER A 613 0.46 -11.37 14.53
CA SER A 613 0.26 -10.78 15.87
C SER A 613 -1.04 -11.25 16.55
N LYS A 614 -1.95 -11.86 15.78
CA LYS A 614 -3.18 -12.50 16.25
C LYS A 614 -3.51 -13.71 15.38
N ILE A 615 -4.21 -14.68 15.94
CA ILE A 615 -4.75 -15.87 15.26
C ILE A 615 -6.17 -16.13 15.71
N PHE A 616 -6.99 -16.72 14.85
CA PHE A 616 -8.35 -17.13 15.19
C PHE A 616 -8.34 -18.49 15.89
N ILE A 617 -9.01 -18.59 17.04
CA ILE A 617 -9.30 -19.86 17.73
C ILE A 617 -10.80 -19.88 18.02
N GLY A 618 -11.52 -20.85 17.45
CA GLY A 618 -12.99 -20.83 17.37
C GLY A 618 -13.47 -19.63 16.56
N PHE A 619 -14.13 -18.68 17.23
CA PHE A 619 -14.54 -17.38 16.69
C PHE A 619 -13.70 -16.21 17.22
N SER A 620 -12.84 -16.45 18.23
CA SER A 620 -12.08 -15.41 18.92
C SER A 620 -10.78 -15.06 18.21
N ASN A 621 -10.52 -13.77 18.01
CA ASN A 621 -9.31 -13.24 17.39
C ASN A 621 -8.22 -13.02 18.45
N CYS A 622 -7.57 -14.11 18.83
CA CYS A 622 -6.67 -14.23 19.97
C CYS A 622 -5.29 -13.64 19.68
N PRO A 623 -4.82 -12.62 20.44
CA PRO A 623 -3.44 -12.13 20.35
C PRO A 623 -2.44 -13.22 20.71
N ILE A 624 -1.43 -13.38 19.85
CA ILE A 624 -0.35 -14.37 20.00
C ILE A 624 1.00 -13.64 20.06
N PHE A 625 1.85 -14.11 20.97
CA PHE A 625 3.18 -13.56 21.20
C PHE A 625 4.18 -14.72 21.28
N PRO A 626 5.34 -14.66 20.60
CA PRO A 626 6.47 -15.52 20.98
C PRO A 626 6.81 -15.23 22.45
N THR A 627 7.19 -16.24 23.21
CA THR A 627 7.39 -16.11 24.67
C THR A 627 8.47 -17.06 25.14
N ALA A 628 9.54 -16.50 25.70
CA ALA A 628 10.53 -17.24 26.47
C ALA A 628 9.87 -17.83 27.73
N VAL A 629 10.00 -19.14 27.94
CA VAL A 629 9.48 -19.83 29.13
C VAL A 629 10.57 -20.67 29.76
N VAL A 630 11.10 -20.19 30.89
CA VAL A 630 11.97 -20.96 31.77
C VAL A 630 11.09 -21.70 32.78
N THR A 631 11.15 -23.03 32.76
CA THR A 631 10.54 -23.87 33.80
C THR A 631 11.67 -24.39 34.70
N PRO A 632 11.68 -24.07 36.01
CA PRO A 632 12.68 -24.61 36.93
C PRO A 632 12.47 -26.11 37.14
N CYS A 633 13.54 -26.81 37.53
CA CYS A 633 13.47 -28.19 37.95
C CYS A 633 12.51 -28.35 39.15
N GLY A 634 11.56 -29.27 39.04
CA GLY A 634 10.56 -29.52 40.09
C GLY A 634 11.18 -29.93 41.43
N LYS A 635 12.35 -30.60 41.42
CA LYS A 635 13.00 -31.11 42.63
C LYS A 635 13.83 -30.06 43.34
N CYS A 636 14.86 -29.51 42.68
CA CYS A 636 15.81 -28.57 43.30
C CYS A 636 15.69 -27.11 42.85
N GLY A 637 14.73 -26.78 41.97
CA GLY A 637 14.51 -25.42 41.48
C GLY A 637 15.56 -24.92 40.49
N SER A 638 16.58 -25.71 40.14
CA SER A 638 17.59 -25.32 39.16
C SER A 638 16.99 -25.12 37.77
N VAL A 639 17.35 -24.04 37.08
CA VAL A 639 16.87 -23.72 35.72
C VAL A 639 17.69 -24.40 34.61
N TYR A 640 18.74 -25.13 34.97
CA TYR A 640 19.70 -25.70 34.01
C TYR A 640 19.34 -27.12 33.54
N HIS A 641 18.43 -27.83 34.23
CA HIS A 641 18.02 -29.20 33.90
C HIS A 641 16.53 -29.44 34.15
N SER A 642 15.99 -30.55 33.63
CA SER A 642 14.58 -30.92 33.80
C SER A 642 14.32 -31.74 35.07
N THR A 643 13.10 -31.71 35.60
CA THR A 643 12.67 -32.54 36.75
C THR A 643 12.93 -34.04 36.55
N LYS A 644 12.90 -34.52 35.30
CA LYS A 644 13.16 -35.93 34.94
C LYS A 644 14.64 -36.28 34.92
N SER A 645 15.51 -35.30 34.69
CA SER A 645 16.97 -35.41 34.63
C SER A 645 17.60 -34.76 35.87
N CYS A 646 17.03 -35.03 37.04
CA CYS A 646 17.45 -34.46 38.31
C CYS A 646 17.65 -35.58 39.33
N GLU A 647 18.87 -35.71 39.83
CA GLU A 647 19.30 -36.71 40.80
C GLU A 647 19.10 -36.25 42.25
N GLU A 648 19.02 -34.93 42.49
CA GLU A 648 18.65 -34.36 43.79
C GLU A 648 17.26 -34.85 44.23
N LYS A 649 17.03 -34.91 45.55
CA LYS A 649 15.70 -35.16 46.14
C LYS A 649 14.80 -33.93 45.97
N GLU A 650 13.48 -34.08 46.11
CA GLU A 650 12.56 -32.94 46.15
C GLU A 650 12.88 -32.08 47.40
N MET A 651 13.12 -30.79 47.18
CA MET A 651 13.52 -29.83 48.22
C MET A 651 12.85 -28.48 47.99
N CYS A 652 12.59 -27.74 49.05
CA CYS A 652 12.15 -26.36 48.95
C CYS A 652 13.24 -25.50 48.27
N TRP A 653 12.89 -24.85 47.16
CA TRP A 653 13.78 -23.98 46.39
C TRP A 653 14.14 -22.69 47.16
N SER A 654 13.30 -22.30 48.11
CA SER A 654 13.52 -21.13 48.97
C SER A 654 14.54 -21.38 50.09
N CYS A 655 14.22 -22.22 51.09
CA CYS A 655 15.11 -22.48 52.23
C CYS A 655 16.14 -23.60 51.99
N GLY A 656 15.83 -24.57 51.14
CA GLY A 656 16.64 -25.76 50.89
C GLY A 656 16.29 -27.02 51.68
N SER A 657 15.31 -26.98 52.60
CA SER A 657 14.88 -28.18 53.35
C SER A 657 14.12 -29.17 52.45
N THR A 658 14.25 -30.46 52.74
CA THR A 658 13.49 -31.57 52.13
C THR A 658 12.19 -31.90 52.88
N GLU A 659 11.91 -31.23 54.00
CA GLU A 659 10.78 -31.57 54.90
C GLU A 659 9.44 -31.01 54.43
N HIS A 660 9.44 -29.97 53.60
CA HIS A 660 8.24 -29.27 53.14
C HIS A 660 8.37 -28.80 51.69
N LYS A 661 7.24 -28.60 51.00
CA LYS A 661 7.25 -28.18 49.59
C LYS A 661 7.31 -26.66 49.50
N ASN A 662 7.70 -26.16 48.33
CA ASN A 662 7.89 -24.71 48.12
C ASN A 662 6.61 -23.86 48.24
N LYS A 663 5.42 -24.48 48.40
CA LYS A 663 4.17 -23.79 48.71
C LYS A 663 4.01 -23.49 50.21
N ASP A 664 4.65 -24.29 51.05
CA ASP A 664 4.44 -24.33 52.50
C ASP A 664 5.58 -23.62 53.25
N CYS A 665 6.61 -23.19 52.51
CA CYS A 665 7.77 -22.48 53.03
C CYS A 665 7.42 -21.05 53.46
N LYS A 666 7.88 -20.67 54.66
CA LYS A 666 7.74 -19.30 55.19
C LYS A 666 8.92 -18.39 54.80
N ASP A 667 10.07 -18.96 54.46
CA ASP A 667 11.25 -18.21 54.01
C ASP A 667 11.10 -17.69 52.58
N ARG A 668 11.58 -16.46 52.33
CA ARG A 668 11.71 -15.86 50.99
C ARG A 668 13.15 -15.76 50.48
N LYS A 669 14.07 -16.46 51.14
CA LYS A 669 15.41 -16.73 50.62
C LYS A 669 15.30 -17.59 49.35
N MET A 670 16.35 -17.63 48.54
CA MET A 670 16.42 -18.35 47.27
C MET A 670 17.69 -19.20 47.23
N LYS A 671 17.56 -20.50 47.57
CA LYS A 671 18.71 -21.36 47.85
C LYS A 671 19.65 -21.54 46.66
N ASN A 672 19.14 -21.48 45.43
CA ASN A 672 19.99 -21.54 44.24
C ASN A 672 20.84 -20.27 44.03
N CYS A 673 20.35 -19.08 44.41
CA CYS A 673 21.16 -17.86 44.39
C CYS A 673 22.25 -17.88 45.49
N GLU A 674 21.95 -18.50 46.63
CA GLU A 674 22.92 -18.76 47.70
C GLU A 674 24.00 -19.77 47.26
N ARG A 675 23.61 -20.92 46.68
CA ARG A 675 24.51 -21.93 46.08
C ARG A 675 25.46 -21.32 45.03
N GLU A 676 24.98 -20.31 44.30
CA GLU A 676 25.75 -19.57 43.30
C GLU A 676 26.50 -18.35 43.89
N GLY A 677 26.60 -18.19 45.21
CA GLY A 677 27.39 -17.13 45.86
C GLY A 677 26.89 -15.71 45.59
N LYS A 678 25.59 -15.52 45.33
CA LYS A 678 25.01 -14.20 45.05
C LYS A 678 24.58 -13.53 46.36
N LYS A 679 24.91 -12.24 46.53
CA LYS A 679 24.65 -11.49 47.77
C LYS A 679 23.16 -11.27 48.06
N GLU A 680 22.37 -10.96 47.03
CA GLU A 680 20.91 -10.87 47.18
C GLU A 680 20.28 -12.25 46.98
N THR A 681 19.77 -12.83 48.07
CA THR A 681 19.03 -14.10 48.07
C THR A 681 17.57 -13.97 48.49
N ASN A 682 17.16 -12.84 49.09
CA ASN A 682 15.81 -12.63 49.62
C ASN A 682 14.81 -12.16 48.53
N HIS A 683 14.61 -13.01 47.51
CA HIS A 683 13.70 -12.76 46.40
C HIS A 683 13.02 -14.05 45.94
N HIS A 684 11.88 -13.92 45.26
CA HIS A 684 11.22 -15.05 44.61
C HIS A 684 11.94 -15.42 43.30
N MET A 685 12.10 -16.71 42.99
CA MET A 685 12.84 -17.17 41.80
C MET A 685 12.39 -16.52 40.49
N PHE A 686 11.08 -16.30 40.34
CA PHE A 686 10.48 -15.75 39.11
C PHE A 686 10.52 -14.20 39.06
N ASP A 687 11.15 -13.55 40.04
CA ASP A 687 11.48 -12.11 39.99
C ASP A 687 12.68 -11.91 39.05
N GLU A 688 12.42 -11.59 37.79
CA GLU A 688 13.47 -11.41 36.77
C GLU A 688 14.41 -10.23 37.08
N GLY A 689 13.95 -9.23 37.85
CA GLY A 689 14.80 -8.11 38.26
C GLY A 689 15.92 -8.56 39.21
N LYS A 690 15.59 -9.42 40.17
CA LYS A 690 16.47 -9.80 41.29
C LYS A 690 17.15 -11.16 41.10
N CYS A 691 16.45 -12.15 40.54
CA CYS A 691 16.97 -13.50 40.41
C CYS A 691 17.89 -13.62 39.19
N ILE A 692 19.18 -13.29 39.36
CA ILE A 692 20.21 -13.32 38.30
C ILE A 692 20.24 -14.66 37.55
N ILE A 693 20.00 -15.78 38.24
CA ILE A 693 19.94 -17.13 37.64
C ILE A 693 18.75 -17.25 36.69
N TYR A 694 17.56 -16.88 37.15
CA TYR A 694 16.34 -16.91 36.34
C TYR A 694 16.42 -15.91 35.17
N ARG A 695 16.96 -14.70 35.40
CA ARG A 695 17.19 -13.70 34.35
C ARG A 695 18.13 -14.22 33.26
N LYS A 696 19.29 -14.79 33.61
CA LYS A 696 20.21 -15.40 32.63
C LYS A 696 19.55 -16.55 31.85
N ALA A 697 18.71 -17.34 32.49
CA ALA A 697 17.94 -18.38 31.81
C ALA A 697 16.86 -17.80 30.88
N MET A 698 16.18 -16.72 31.29
CA MET A 698 15.19 -16.00 30.48
C MET A 698 15.84 -15.33 29.27
N GLU A 699 16.97 -14.64 29.44
CA GLU A 699 17.79 -14.13 28.34
C GLU A 699 18.19 -15.24 27.36
N ARG A 700 18.66 -16.39 27.87
CA ARG A 700 19.02 -17.54 27.04
C ARG A 700 17.80 -18.10 26.28
N ALA A 701 16.63 -18.15 26.93
CA ALA A 701 15.38 -18.57 26.32
C ALA A 701 14.84 -17.56 25.29
N ARG A 702 14.97 -16.24 25.53
CA ARG A 702 14.67 -15.18 24.54
C ARG A 702 15.53 -15.34 23.29
N ARG A 703 16.86 -15.44 23.46
CA ARG A 703 17.82 -15.66 22.35
C ARG A 703 17.50 -16.94 21.57
N LEU A 704 17.20 -18.05 22.25
CA LEU A 704 16.81 -19.32 21.60
C LEU A 704 15.44 -19.26 20.90
N ALA A 705 14.52 -18.42 21.37
CA ALA A 705 13.23 -18.18 20.73
C ALA A 705 13.32 -17.19 19.53
N GLY A 706 14.50 -16.64 19.24
CA GLY A 706 14.69 -15.58 18.24
C GLY A 706 14.20 -14.20 18.71
N MET A 707 13.84 -14.06 19.99
CA MET A 707 13.40 -12.80 20.59
C MET A 707 14.63 -11.95 20.97
N PHE A 708 15.25 -11.33 19.96
CA PHE A 708 16.18 -10.24 20.20
C PHE A 708 15.40 -8.95 20.48
N GLU A 709 15.28 -8.61 21.76
CA GLU A 709 15.16 -7.22 22.17
C GLU A 709 16.42 -6.49 21.67
N LYS A 710 16.27 -5.29 21.07
CA LYS A 710 17.41 -4.38 20.90
C LYS A 710 17.92 -4.02 22.31
N PRO A 711 19.23 -3.89 22.54
CA PRO A 711 19.75 -3.48 23.85
C PRO A 711 19.19 -2.09 24.23
N GLU A 712 18.70 -1.97 25.46
CA GLU A 712 18.00 -0.76 25.94
C GLU A 712 18.92 0.46 26.09
N GLU A 713 20.24 0.30 25.96
CA GLU A 713 21.23 1.37 26.10
C GLU A 713 20.98 2.55 25.13
N GLU A 714 20.53 2.28 23.89
CA GLU A 714 20.16 3.31 22.90
C GLU A 714 18.93 4.16 23.31
N LEU A 715 18.11 3.72 24.28
CA LEU A 715 16.90 4.44 24.70
C LEU A 715 17.14 5.45 25.83
N SER A 716 18.31 5.40 26.48
CA SER A 716 18.59 6.10 27.74
C SER A 716 18.82 7.63 27.62
N THR A 717 19.04 8.15 26.41
CA THR A 717 19.51 9.53 26.17
C THR A 717 18.40 10.54 25.83
N SER A 718 17.20 10.10 25.45
CA SER A 718 16.11 11.00 24.97
C SER A 718 15.26 11.63 26.09
N LYS A 719 15.89 12.45 26.95
CA LYS A 719 15.20 13.21 28.03
C LYS A 719 14.17 14.26 27.55
N GLU A 720 14.00 14.44 26.24
CA GLU A 720 13.11 15.45 25.65
C GLU A 720 11.62 15.14 25.83
N GLY A 721 11.23 13.87 26.04
CA GLY A 721 9.83 13.48 26.24
C GLY A 721 9.13 14.18 27.41
N ASN A 722 9.88 14.62 28.42
CA ASN A 722 9.33 15.33 29.58
C ASN A 722 9.04 16.82 29.31
N ARG A 723 9.74 17.46 28.36
CA ARG A 723 9.47 18.86 27.98
C ARG A 723 8.13 19.00 27.26
N HIS A 724 7.84 18.11 26.33
CA HIS A 724 6.64 18.24 25.50
C HIS A 724 5.33 18.07 26.28
N PHE A 725 5.37 17.28 27.38
CA PHE A 725 4.23 17.17 28.31
C PHE A 725 4.01 18.46 29.12
N GLN A 726 5.08 19.17 29.49
CA GLN A 726 5.00 20.47 30.17
C GLN A 726 4.48 21.57 29.22
N GLU A 727 4.95 21.61 27.98
CA GLU A 727 4.47 22.52 26.93
C GLU A 727 2.96 22.34 26.64
N LEU A 728 2.51 21.09 26.51
CA LEU A 728 1.08 20.78 26.29
C LEU A 728 0.21 21.14 27.49
N ALA A 729 0.69 20.93 28.72
CA ALA A 729 -0.03 21.34 29.93
C ALA A 729 -0.19 22.86 30.01
N ILE A 730 0.88 23.63 29.77
CA ILE A 730 0.86 25.10 29.74
C ILE A 730 -0.11 25.60 28.65
N SER A 731 -0.05 25.03 27.45
CA SER A 731 -0.94 25.38 26.34
C SER A 731 -2.42 25.12 26.66
N TYR A 732 -2.74 23.98 27.28
CA TYR A 732 -4.11 23.64 27.67
C TYR A 732 -4.66 24.57 28.76
N VAL A 733 -3.86 24.96 29.75
CA VAL A 733 -4.26 25.93 30.78
C VAL A 733 -4.54 27.29 30.14
N HIS A 734 -3.65 27.80 29.28
CA HIS A 734 -3.80 29.12 28.69
C HIS A 734 -4.94 29.25 27.66
N HIS A 735 -5.22 28.20 26.89
CA HIS A 735 -6.23 28.26 25.81
C HIS A 735 -7.59 27.65 26.18
N CYS A 736 -7.67 26.76 27.17
CA CYS A 736 -8.95 26.15 27.57
C CYS A 736 -9.45 26.70 28.92
N LEU A 737 -8.61 26.69 29.96
CA LEU A 737 -9.07 27.05 31.32
C LEU A 737 -9.23 28.55 31.53
N VAL A 738 -8.31 29.39 31.04
CA VAL A 738 -8.43 30.86 31.21
C VAL A 738 -9.69 31.43 30.51
N PRO A 739 -10.00 31.10 29.24
CA PRO A 739 -11.23 31.57 28.60
C PRO A 739 -12.50 31.02 29.26
N PHE A 740 -12.49 29.75 29.71
CA PHE A 740 -13.65 29.15 30.38
C PHE A 740 -13.91 29.77 31.76
N ALA A 741 -12.85 30.09 32.52
CA ALA A 741 -12.95 30.81 33.79
C ALA A 741 -13.47 32.25 33.62
N LEU A 742 -12.99 32.97 32.59
CA LEU A 742 -13.50 34.31 32.24
C LEU A 742 -14.97 34.27 31.79
N TYR A 743 -15.37 33.23 31.05
CA TYR A 743 -16.75 33.01 30.64
C TYR A 743 -17.66 32.70 31.84
N LEU A 744 -17.20 31.86 32.78
CA LEU A 744 -17.89 31.61 34.05
C LEU A 744 -18.00 32.86 34.92
N LEU A 745 -16.95 33.68 35.02
CA LEU A 745 -16.98 34.95 35.76
C LEU A 745 -17.97 35.94 35.15
N THR A 746 -17.99 36.10 33.83
CA THR A 746 -18.98 36.97 33.16
C THR A 746 -20.40 36.41 33.25
N PHE A 747 -20.59 35.09 33.16
CA PHE A 747 -21.90 34.47 33.36
C PHE A 747 -22.41 34.64 34.80
N LEU A 748 -21.54 34.49 35.81
CA LEU A 748 -21.89 34.72 37.22
C LEU A 748 -22.15 36.20 37.53
N VAL A 749 -21.46 37.14 36.87
CA VAL A 749 -21.74 38.58 36.99
C VAL A 749 -23.04 38.99 36.30
N MET A 750 -23.53 38.20 35.32
CA MET A 750 -24.86 38.40 34.72
C MET A 750 -26.00 37.69 35.46
N CYS A 751 -25.69 36.77 36.38
CA CYS A 751 -26.67 35.98 37.13
C CYS A 751 -26.74 36.41 38.60
N GLU A 752 -27.77 37.21 38.89
CA GLU A 752 -28.26 37.62 40.23
C GLU A 752 -27.49 38.75 40.94
N LYS A 753 -28.20 39.45 41.84
CA LYS A 753 -27.83 40.77 42.37
C LYS A 753 -27.23 40.80 43.77
N ASP A 754 -27.33 39.70 44.53
CA ASP A 754 -27.10 39.68 45.98
C ASP A 754 -26.08 38.60 46.40
N VAL A 755 -24.84 38.71 45.90
CA VAL A 755 -23.74 37.75 46.20
C VAL A 755 -22.48 38.42 46.76
N GLY A 756 -22.61 39.61 47.37
CA GLY A 756 -21.47 40.35 47.93
C GLY A 756 -20.71 39.60 49.04
N GLU A 757 -21.42 38.91 49.94
CA GLU A 757 -20.80 38.34 51.15
C GLU A 757 -20.20 36.95 50.96
N ARG A 758 -20.78 36.10 50.09
CA ARG A 758 -20.33 34.71 49.91
C ARG A 758 -18.98 34.61 49.18
N ILE A 759 -18.64 35.58 48.34
CA ILE A 759 -17.39 35.57 47.56
C ILE A 759 -16.17 35.71 48.48
N ASN A 760 -16.24 36.54 49.54
CA ASN A 760 -15.14 36.68 50.50
C ASN A 760 -14.83 35.39 51.27
N GLY A 761 -15.85 34.57 51.56
CA GLY A 761 -15.66 33.25 52.17
C GLY A 761 -14.86 32.29 51.27
N TYR A 762 -15.18 32.25 49.97
CA TYR A 762 -14.47 31.40 49.00
C TYR A 762 -13.05 31.90 48.70
N LEU A 763 -12.82 33.21 48.65
CA LEU A 763 -11.49 33.77 48.40
C LEU A 763 -10.49 33.39 49.50
N ASN A 764 -10.90 33.41 50.78
CA ASN A 764 -10.04 32.99 51.89
C ASN A 764 -9.67 31.50 51.81
N ILE A 765 -10.63 30.62 51.49
CA ILE A 765 -10.41 29.17 51.34
C ILE A 765 -9.44 28.84 50.18
N ILE A 766 -9.43 29.67 49.12
CA ILE A 766 -8.47 29.54 48.01
C ILE A 766 -7.08 30.02 48.42
N ASN A 767 -6.99 31.14 49.16
CA ASN A 767 -5.73 31.77 49.57
C ASN A 767 -4.91 30.85 50.49
N ASP A 768 -5.56 30.18 51.46
CA ASP A 768 -4.91 29.19 52.33
C ASP A 768 -4.46 27.93 51.60
N ARG A 769 -5.14 27.55 50.50
CA ARG A 769 -4.73 26.42 49.65
C ARG A 769 -3.63 26.74 48.64
N SER A 770 -3.27 28.01 48.46
CA SER A 770 -2.16 28.44 47.58
C SER A 770 -0.81 28.59 48.32
N LYS A 771 -0.72 28.13 49.57
CA LYS A 771 0.50 28.12 50.40
C LYS A 771 0.97 26.72 50.80
N LEU A 772 0.46 25.68 50.12
CA LEU A 772 0.81 24.27 50.22
C LEU A 772 1.13 23.71 48.83
#